data_AF-W7TWG1-F1
#
_entry.id   AF-W7TWG1-F1
#
_cell.length_a   1.000
_cell.length_b   1.000
_cell.length_c   1.000
_cell.angle_alpha   90.00
_cell.angle_beta   90.00
_cell.angle_gamma   90.00
#
_symmetry.space_group_name_H-M   'P 1'
#
loop_
_entity.id
_entity.type
_entity.pdbx_description
1 polymer ?
#
loop_
_entity_poly.entity_id
_entity_poly.type
_entity_poly.pdbx_seq_one_letter_code
_entity_poly.pdbx_strand_id
1 'polypeptide(L)'
;MRFVALVSGGKDSVFSIAKCLAYGHELVVLANLFPPVDGPEELDSFMFQSAGSSAVECLAECIGVPMVRATMSGASTHQGLQYTPTEGDEVEDLHALLFRVKQLYPEVEAVSSGAVLSTYQRTRVESVCDRLGLQSLAFLWQYDQSQLLKEMTEYGLEAVLVKVSSQGLAPHKHLGKSIAELEPLFKRLNRQHGFHVAGEGGEYETLAIDAPFFKRRLVLDDTEVVIHSDDVYTPVGLLHIHRCHAEFKEESSPTETSKGNEPNRCLVLPLEVAIVRSLADGGPSTSAESLGSQACAVAPGKRARKWRIRPQPHVWRQGRVLNISGYCVPTPRIHFQGADSSTHGEAAGQMRLCLEGVQRVLLEHGLSLHDVVVVHLYLRSMASFAAVNAEYCRAPFHPHHPPSRSCVELPLARPYDDEEACRGWEEVEVLLDVMALAGSGAAMDAGSFQPRQVLHVKSLSGWAPVCIGPYSQANLLSHGHLAFLAGQIGLDPATMVLVKPRDLEAFQALYNCAQVLHALRASLRTVLMVVVYVHVDQNGYESFSPDPSEWEDVCRLDAGWGRTGTGRAATGDKGVNDASYQGANRSDGDDSDEEQDGEEDEANEGQCQSSPCPIFLPVGVPNLPRGAAIEFEVVALSTAFAQVKSPTRRAEQGRLEDILEEKDMGECPLPLPFQPPATFAALASKNMPLMSRPLLSYTWEAIFVPYVFNFVSLSLYLDDDLDGRNEGGQNETLLLNYTHVAYALVDQLRKILRVAHLTWQQLSHLRVFYIATCLDNEAMLREALAAALPSDGQCARTFLPVSSLMSECQEGSKRQDSLFLRVQVIALDLEKLRTEAWVHSVPDGGM
;
A
#
# COMPACT_ATOMS: atom_id res chain seq x y z
N MET A 1 16.93 -1.67 -18.76
CA MET A 1 16.67 -0.39 -19.48
C MET A 1 17.97 0.35 -19.65
N ARG A 2 18.08 1.15 -20.71
CA ARG A 2 19.18 2.10 -20.92
C ARG A 2 18.86 3.42 -20.24
N PHE A 3 19.75 3.94 -19.40
CA PHE A 3 19.43 5.08 -18.54
C PHE A 3 20.47 6.21 -18.60
N VAL A 4 19.98 7.43 -18.30
CA VAL A 4 20.80 8.60 -17.95
C VAL A 4 20.87 8.73 -16.44
N ALA A 5 22.05 9.00 -15.88
CA ALA A 5 22.20 9.27 -14.46
C ALA A 5 22.25 10.78 -14.18
N LEU A 6 21.37 11.26 -13.30
CA LEU A 6 21.51 12.59 -12.72
C LEU A 6 22.64 12.55 -11.69
N VAL A 7 23.71 13.29 -11.93
CA VAL A 7 24.90 13.31 -11.07
C VAL A 7 25.15 14.69 -10.48
N SER A 8 25.36 14.73 -9.17
CA SER A 8 25.87 15.90 -8.44
C SER A 8 27.34 15.78 -8.09
N GLY A 9 27.90 14.58 -8.25
CA GLY A 9 29.22 14.21 -7.73
C GLY A 9 29.19 13.56 -6.35
N GLY A 10 28.10 13.70 -5.61
CA GLY A 10 27.95 13.12 -4.27
C GLY A 10 27.79 11.60 -4.26
N LYS A 11 28.03 11.03 -3.08
CA LYS A 11 27.94 9.58 -2.79
C LYS A 11 26.62 8.96 -3.27
N ASP A 12 25.49 9.65 -3.09
CA ASP A 12 24.17 9.10 -3.38
C ASP A 12 23.94 8.98 -4.90
N SER A 13 24.40 9.98 -5.66
CA SER A 13 24.27 9.95 -7.13
C SER A 13 25.10 8.83 -7.74
N VAL A 14 26.32 8.59 -7.24
CA VAL A 14 27.21 7.52 -7.71
C VAL A 14 26.73 6.15 -7.25
N PHE A 15 26.25 6.03 -6.01
CA PHE A 15 25.71 4.76 -5.51
C PHE A 15 24.39 4.37 -6.18
N SER A 16 23.58 5.35 -6.57
CA SER A 16 22.37 5.13 -7.38
C SER A 16 22.69 4.51 -8.74
N ILE A 17 23.79 4.94 -9.39
CA ILE A 17 24.31 4.29 -10.59
C ILE A 17 24.70 2.84 -10.30
N ALA A 18 25.44 2.58 -9.22
CA ALA A 18 25.86 1.23 -8.85
C ALA A 18 24.65 0.30 -8.67
N LYS A 19 23.60 0.75 -7.97
CA LYS A 19 22.35 -0.02 -7.83
C LYS A 19 21.68 -0.28 -9.18
N CYS A 20 21.59 0.72 -10.06
CA CYS A 20 21.04 0.51 -11.41
C CYS A 20 21.83 -0.55 -12.20
N LEU A 21 23.16 -0.49 -12.18
CA LEU A 21 24.01 -1.49 -12.85
C LEU A 21 23.78 -2.90 -12.27
N ALA A 22 23.65 -3.00 -10.94
CA ALA A 22 23.42 -4.28 -10.26
C ALA A 22 22.06 -4.92 -10.61
N TYR A 23 21.03 -4.11 -10.85
CA TYR A 23 19.73 -4.55 -11.36
C TYR A 23 19.70 -4.77 -12.89
N GLY A 24 20.86 -4.73 -13.56
CA GLY A 24 20.97 -5.01 -14.99
C GLY A 24 20.56 -3.87 -15.91
N HIS A 25 20.50 -2.62 -15.40
CA HIS A 25 20.34 -1.45 -16.24
C HIS A 25 21.68 -1.02 -16.85
N GLU A 26 21.64 -0.40 -18.02
CA GLU A 26 22.83 0.02 -18.77
C GLU A 26 22.97 1.54 -18.73
N LEU A 27 24.09 2.03 -18.19
CA LEU A 27 24.39 3.47 -18.13
C LEU A 27 24.86 3.97 -19.51
N VAL A 28 24.13 4.91 -20.08
CA VAL A 28 24.45 5.50 -21.40
C VAL A 28 25.18 6.83 -21.27
N VAL A 29 24.71 7.69 -20.37
CA VAL A 29 25.15 9.09 -20.29
C VAL A 29 24.92 9.67 -18.89
N LEU A 30 25.76 10.61 -18.49
CA LEU A 30 25.59 11.40 -17.28
C LEU A 30 24.91 12.74 -17.61
N ALA A 31 24.07 13.23 -16.72
CA ALA A 31 23.45 14.54 -16.82
C ALA A 31 23.72 15.33 -15.54
N ASN A 32 24.18 16.56 -15.68
CA ASN A 32 24.50 17.44 -14.55
C ASN A 32 24.00 18.86 -14.81
N LEU A 33 23.26 19.40 -13.84
CA LEU A 33 23.01 20.83 -13.71
C LEU A 33 24.07 21.43 -12.79
N PHE A 34 24.60 22.59 -13.16
CA PHE A 34 25.67 23.26 -12.42
C PHE A 34 25.42 24.76 -12.28
N PRO A 35 25.94 25.41 -11.23
CA PRO A 35 25.76 26.85 -11.01
C PRO A 35 26.38 27.71 -12.13
N PRO A 36 25.90 28.94 -12.34
CA PRO A 36 26.51 29.89 -13.27
C PRO A 36 27.97 30.21 -12.93
N VAL A 37 28.82 30.33 -13.95
CA VAL A 37 30.28 30.57 -13.79
C VAL A 37 30.59 31.89 -13.09
N ASP A 38 29.76 32.92 -13.28
CA ASP A 38 29.90 34.25 -12.66
C ASP A 38 29.01 34.40 -11.40
N GLY A 39 28.39 33.31 -10.93
CA GLY A 39 27.49 33.29 -9.77
C GLY A 39 28.18 32.87 -8.46
N PRO A 40 27.48 32.92 -7.32
CA PRO A 40 27.99 32.33 -6.08
C PRO A 40 28.18 30.82 -6.27
N GLU A 41 29.29 30.28 -5.73
CA GLU A 41 29.58 28.83 -5.78
C GLU A 41 28.54 27.99 -5.02
N GLU A 42 27.84 28.60 -4.06
CA GLU A 42 26.73 28.02 -3.33
C GLU A 42 25.40 28.66 -3.76
N LEU A 43 24.47 27.82 -4.20
CA LEU A 43 23.09 28.23 -4.50
C LEU A 43 22.17 27.66 -3.44
N ASP A 44 21.19 28.45 -3.00
CA ASP A 44 20.07 27.99 -2.17
C ASP A 44 19.07 27.16 -3.02
N SER A 45 19.54 26.04 -3.58
CA SER A 45 18.73 25.08 -4.34
C SER A 45 18.26 23.94 -3.44
N PHE A 46 16.97 23.63 -3.48
CA PHE A 46 16.41 22.49 -2.76
C PHE A 46 16.59 21.17 -3.55
N MET A 47 16.93 21.27 -4.84
CA MET A 47 17.08 20.13 -5.74
C MET A 47 18.52 19.68 -5.94
N PHE A 48 19.46 20.63 -6.08
CA PHE A 48 20.77 20.36 -6.64
C PHE A 48 21.90 20.74 -5.69
N GLN A 49 22.83 19.81 -5.50
CA GLN A 49 24.09 20.09 -4.82
C GLN A 49 24.98 20.96 -5.72
N SER A 50 25.47 22.08 -5.17
CA SER A 50 26.43 22.96 -5.84
C SER A 50 27.88 22.73 -5.35
N ALA A 51 28.06 22.21 -4.14
CA ALA A 51 29.38 21.98 -3.55
C ALA A 51 30.14 20.87 -4.31
N GLY A 52 31.40 21.14 -4.67
CA GLY A 52 32.24 20.21 -5.44
C GLY A 52 31.89 20.13 -6.94
N SER A 53 31.00 20.99 -7.44
CA SER A 53 30.57 21.00 -8.85
C SER A 53 31.69 21.21 -9.88
N SER A 54 32.81 21.82 -9.48
CA SER A 54 34.01 21.99 -10.31
C SER A 54 34.67 20.66 -10.68
N ALA A 55 34.55 19.64 -9.83
CA ALA A 55 35.16 18.32 -10.05
C ALA A 55 34.24 17.33 -10.77
N VAL A 56 32.94 17.62 -10.88
CA VAL A 56 31.94 16.71 -11.46
C VAL A 56 32.24 16.37 -12.92
N GLU A 57 32.83 17.28 -13.68
CA GLU A 57 33.18 17.04 -15.08
C GLU A 57 34.18 15.88 -15.24
N CYS A 58 35.12 15.75 -14.30
CA CYS A 58 36.09 14.66 -14.30
C CYS A 58 35.43 13.28 -14.08
N LEU A 59 34.22 13.22 -13.50
CA LEU A 59 33.51 11.95 -13.30
C LEU A 59 33.14 11.27 -14.62
N ALA A 60 32.93 12.03 -15.71
CA ALA A 60 32.68 11.46 -17.03
C ALA A 60 33.87 10.59 -17.48
N GLU A 61 35.10 11.07 -17.23
CA GLU A 61 36.33 10.32 -17.50
C GLU A 61 36.53 9.16 -16.53
N CYS A 62 36.21 9.36 -15.25
CA CYS A 62 36.31 8.30 -14.22
C CYS A 62 35.41 7.11 -14.53
N ILE A 63 34.15 7.35 -14.90
CA ILE A 63 33.17 6.31 -15.23
C ILE A 63 33.38 5.81 -16.68
N GLY A 64 33.85 6.70 -17.56
CA GLY A 64 34.10 6.41 -18.96
C GLY A 64 32.82 6.30 -19.79
N VAL A 65 31.91 7.26 -19.58
CA VAL A 65 30.67 7.50 -20.34
C VAL A 65 30.55 9.01 -20.63
N PRO A 66 29.83 9.43 -21.69
CA PRO A 66 29.65 10.85 -21.98
C PRO A 66 28.85 11.57 -20.88
N MET A 67 29.01 12.89 -20.82
CA MET A 67 28.24 13.77 -19.93
C MET A 67 27.60 14.92 -20.72
N VAL A 68 26.34 15.22 -20.40
CA VAL A 68 25.63 16.43 -20.87
C VAL A 68 25.44 17.36 -19.68
N ARG A 69 25.94 18.59 -19.81
CA ARG A 69 25.83 19.62 -18.77
C ARG A 69 24.98 20.79 -19.24
N ALA A 70 24.27 21.39 -18.30
CA ALA A 70 23.56 22.66 -18.51
C ALA A 70 23.68 23.55 -17.26
N THR A 71 23.74 24.86 -17.48
CA THR A 71 23.80 25.84 -16.40
C THR A 71 22.40 26.06 -15.82
N MET A 72 22.32 26.15 -14.50
CA MET A 72 21.07 26.48 -13.80
C MET A 72 20.71 27.96 -14.02
N SER A 73 19.42 28.22 -14.23
CA SER A 73 18.89 29.57 -14.44
C SER A 73 17.64 29.85 -13.60
N GLY A 74 16.85 28.81 -13.29
CA GLY A 74 15.67 28.89 -12.45
C GLY A 74 16.00 28.87 -10.95
N ALA A 75 15.01 29.29 -10.15
CA ALA A 75 15.08 29.24 -8.68
C ALA A 75 14.10 28.22 -8.11
N SER A 76 14.22 27.85 -6.83
CA SER A 76 13.24 27.00 -6.13
C SER A 76 11.95 27.78 -5.81
N THR A 77 11.19 28.14 -6.86
CA THR A 77 9.97 28.95 -6.77
C THR A 77 8.77 28.15 -6.29
N HIS A 78 8.62 26.93 -6.78
CA HIS A 78 7.57 26.01 -6.35
C HIS A 78 8.09 25.18 -5.19
N GLN A 79 7.64 25.45 -3.96
CA GLN A 79 8.14 24.76 -2.76
C GLN A 79 7.25 23.63 -2.23
N GLY A 80 6.09 23.39 -2.88
CA GLY A 80 5.20 22.29 -2.52
C GLY A 80 5.83 20.90 -2.71
N LEU A 81 5.31 19.91 -1.97
CA LEU A 81 5.74 18.51 -2.08
C LEU A 81 5.40 17.89 -3.44
N GLN A 82 4.28 18.29 -4.04
CA GLN A 82 3.92 17.94 -5.40
C GLN A 82 4.41 19.04 -6.33
N TYR A 83 4.79 18.69 -7.55
CA TYR A 83 5.29 19.67 -8.52
C TYR A 83 4.34 19.80 -9.71
N THR A 84 3.98 21.04 -10.03
CA THR A 84 3.35 21.43 -11.28
C THR A 84 4.34 22.28 -12.09
N PRO A 85 4.40 22.12 -13.43
CA PRO A 85 5.31 22.91 -14.26
C PRO A 85 5.15 24.40 -13.97
N THR A 86 6.24 25.01 -13.52
CA THR A 86 6.26 26.41 -13.07
C THR A 86 7.34 27.15 -13.83
N GLU A 87 6.96 28.23 -14.52
CA GLU A 87 7.90 29.02 -15.31
C GLU A 87 8.96 29.67 -14.41
N GLY A 88 10.23 29.58 -14.81
CA GLY A 88 11.37 30.10 -14.05
C GLY A 88 11.81 29.24 -12.86
N ASP A 89 11.23 28.04 -12.70
CA ASP A 89 11.61 27.10 -11.65
C ASP A 89 12.79 26.21 -12.08
N GLU A 90 13.67 25.87 -11.14
CA GLU A 90 14.85 25.02 -11.35
C GLU A 90 14.52 23.63 -11.95
N VAL A 91 13.30 23.14 -11.77
CA VAL A 91 12.86 21.86 -12.35
C VAL A 91 12.66 21.96 -13.86
N GLU A 92 12.38 23.14 -14.41
CA GLU A 92 12.27 23.34 -15.85
C GLU A 92 13.65 23.36 -16.53
N ASP A 93 14.72 23.75 -15.82
CA ASP A 93 16.09 23.54 -16.28
C ASP A 93 16.42 22.05 -16.38
N LEU A 94 15.97 21.24 -15.40
CA LEU A 94 16.12 19.79 -15.43
C LEU A 94 15.36 19.16 -16.61
N HIS A 95 14.14 19.64 -16.87
CA HIS A 95 13.37 19.24 -18.03
C HIS A 95 14.11 19.56 -19.34
N ALA A 96 14.64 20.77 -19.49
CA ALA A 96 15.39 21.17 -20.68
C ALA A 96 16.66 20.33 -20.87
N LEU A 97 17.40 20.04 -19.80
CA LEU A 97 18.58 19.18 -19.83
C LEU A 97 18.23 17.76 -20.27
N LEU A 98 17.22 17.13 -19.65
CA LEU A 98 16.82 15.76 -19.99
C LEU A 98 16.18 15.66 -21.38
N PHE A 99 15.47 16.71 -21.82
CA PHE A 99 15.00 16.80 -23.20
C PHE A 99 16.18 16.79 -24.19
N ARG A 100 17.23 17.57 -23.94
CA ARG A 100 18.45 17.57 -24.75
C ARG A 100 19.16 16.21 -24.72
N VAL A 101 19.24 15.56 -23.56
CA VAL A 101 19.78 14.20 -23.45
C VAL A 101 19.01 13.25 -24.35
N LYS A 102 17.66 13.27 -24.31
CA LYS A 102 16.82 12.39 -25.12
C LYS A 102 16.98 12.65 -26.63
N GLN A 103 17.26 13.89 -27.04
CA GLN A 103 17.57 14.22 -28.43
C GLN A 103 18.93 13.66 -28.88
N LEU A 104 19.95 13.71 -28.01
CA LEU A 104 21.30 13.23 -28.31
C LEU A 104 21.43 11.70 -28.19
N TYR A 105 20.67 11.09 -27.27
CA TYR A 105 20.67 9.67 -26.95
C TYR A 105 19.22 9.13 -26.95
N PRO A 106 18.59 8.96 -28.12
CA PRO A 106 17.20 8.50 -28.24
C PRO A 106 16.94 7.12 -27.63
N GLU A 107 18.00 6.33 -27.40
CA GLU A 107 17.98 5.05 -26.74
C GLU A 107 17.70 5.09 -25.24
N VAL A 108 17.79 6.27 -24.61
CA VAL A 108 17.55 6.45 -23.17
C VAL A 108 16.06 6.25 -22.87
N GLU A 109 15.79 5.31 -21.97
CA GLU A 109 14.44 4.90 -21.54
C GLU A 109 14.14 5.35 -20.11
N ALA A 110 15.17 5.65 -19.33
CA ALA A 110 15.04 5.88 -17.89
C ALA A 110 16.03 6.93 -17.34
N VAL A 111 15.71 7.49 -16.19
CA VAL A 111 16.52 8.49 -15.46
C VAL A 111 16.80 7.97 -14.05
N SER A 112 18.07 7.88 -13.66
CA SER A 112 18.46 7.54 -12.29
C SER A 112 18.62 8.80 -11.43
N SER A 113 18.16 8.74 -10.18
CA SER A 113 18.32 9.82 -9.19
C SER A 113 18.87 9.29 -7.87
N GLY A 114 19.64 10.13 -7.16
CA GLY A 114 20.23 9.81 -5.86
C GLY A 114 19.36 10.21 -4.65
N ALA A 115 18.08 10.53 -4.84
CA ALA A 115 17.22 10.96 -3.75
C ALA A 115 16.95 9.80 -2.76
N VAL A 116 17.25 10.00 -1.48
CA VAL A 116 17.10 8.96 -0.44
C VAL A 116 15.80 9.11 0.33
N LEU A 117 15.55 10.22 1.04
CA LEU A 117 14.27 10.41 1.76
C LEU A 117 13.38 11.50 1.15
N SER A 118 13.97 12.45 0.44
CA SER A 118 13.26 13.65 -0.04
C SER A 118 12.14 13.32 -1.04
N THR A 119 10.90 13.43 -0.58
CA THR A 119 9.72 13.36 -1.46
C THR A 119 9.71 14.55 -2.43
N TYR A 120 10.19 15.71 -1.99
CA TYR A 120 10.31 16.93 -2.81
C TYR A 120 11.16 16.70 -4.07
N GLN A 121 12.33 16.06 -3.92
CA GLN A 121 13.23 15.78 -5.04
C GLN A 121 12.66 14.72 -5.97
N ARG A 122 12.13 13.63 -5.39
CA ARG A 122 11.54 12.52 -6.15
C ARG A 122 10.40 12.99 -7.06
N THR A 123 9.42 13.73 -6.53
CA THR A 123 8.22 14.13 -7.30
C THR A 123 8.56 15.04 -8.47
N ARG A 124 9.62 15.85 -8.36
CA ARG A 124 10.13 16.70 -9.45
C ARG A 124 10.79 15.90 -10.56
N VAL A 125 11.65 14.95 -10.21
CA VAL A 125 12.24 14.02 -11.17
C VAL A 125 11.14 13.20 -11.87
N GLU A 126 10.18 12.66 -11.11
CA GLU A 126 9.03 11.94 -11.66
C GLU A 126 8.21 12.82 -12.61
N SER A 127 7.94 14.09 -12.27
CA SER A 127 7.22 15.03 -13.15
C SER A 127 7.95 15.29 -14.47
N VAL A 128 9.28 15.43 -14.45
CA VAL A 128 10.07 15.57 -15.67
C VAL A 128 10.06 14.28 -16.50
N CYS A 129 10.25 13.13 -15.85
CA CYS A 129 10.19 11.81 -16.48
C CYS A 129 8.85 11.54 -17.16
N ASP A 130 7.73 11.82 -16.48
CA ASP A 130 6.38 11.66 -17.01
C ASP A 130 6.17 12.48 -18.30
N ARG A 131 6.60 13.75 -18.29
CA ARG A 131 6.50 14.66 -19.46
C ARG A 131 7.36 14.22 -20.64
N LEU A 132 8.50 13.61 -20.36
CA LEU A 132 9.44 13.12 -21.37
C LEU A 132 9.20 11.67 -21.76
N GLY A 133 8.25 10.96 -21.13
CA GLY A 133 8.04 9.52 -21.36
C GLY A 133 9.28 8.69 -21.02
N LEU A 134 9.91 8.98 -19.88
CA LEU A 134 11.06 8.25 -19.32
C LEU A 134 10.63 7.59 -18.00
N GLN A 135 11.25 6.46 -17.64
CA GLN A 135 11.03 5.82 -16.35
C GLN A 135 11.98 6.41 -15.28
N SER A 136 11.44 6.84 -14.14
CA SER A 136 12.28 7.23 -12.99
C SER A 136 12.80 5.99 -12.26
N LEU A 137 14.12 5.92 -12.01
CA LEU A 137 14.81 4.93 -11.19
C LEU A 137 15.28 5.60 -9.90
N ALA A 138 14.71 5.18 -8.77
CA ALA A 138 14.97 5.75 -7.45
C ALA A 138 15.23 4.64 -6.42
N PHE A 139 16.29 3.84 -6.66
CA PHE A 139 16.63 2.68 -5.83
C PHE A 139 17.08 3.03 -4.40
N LEU A 140 17.51 4.27 -4.16
CA LEU A 140 17.87 4.75 -2.82
C LEU A 140 16.66 5.35 -2.10
N TRP A 141 15.53 5.55 -2.78
CA TRP A 141 14.39 6.19 -2.15
C TRP A 141 13.79 5.30 -1.08
N GLN A 142 13.47 5.88 0.07
CA GLN A 142 13.10 5.18 1.30
C GLN A 142 14.18 4.18 1.76
N TYR A 143 15.46 4.26 1.40
CA TYR A 143 16.47 3.35 2.00
C TYR A 143 16.75 3.71 3.47
N ASP A 144 17.08 2.72 4.30
CA ASP A 144 17.56 3.01 5.66
C ASP A 144 18.93 3.70 5.62
N GLN A 145 19.08 4.85 6.28
CA GLN A 145 20.29 5.67 6.17
C GLN A 145 21.54 4.97 6.72
N SER A 146 21.42 4.26 7.84
CA SER A 146 22.57 3.59 8.47
C SER A 146 23.00 2.38 7.66
N GLN A 147 22.03 1.61 7.16
CA GLN A 147 22.29 0.50 6.25
C GLN A 147 22.85 1.00 4.92
N LEU A 148 22.32 2.09 4.37
CA LEU A 148 22.78 2.69 3.12
C LEU A 148 24.26 3.09 3.21
N LEU A 149 24.65 3.82 4.27
CA LEU A 149 26.03 4.22 4.44
C LEU A 149 26.96 3.01 4.62
N LYS A 150 26.51 2.01 5.38
CA LYS A 150 27.25 0.75 5.55
C LYS A 150 27.44 0.02 4.21
N GLU A 151 26.38 -0.12 3.42
CA GLU A 151 26.44 -0.75 2.09
C GLU A 151 27.33 0.02 1.12
N MET A 152 27.34 1.36 1.18
CA MET A 152 28.27 2.19 0.39
C MET A 152 29.72 1.87 0.74
N THR A 153 30.05 1.81 2.04
CA THR A 153 31.41 1.48 2.51
C THR A 153 31.79 0.04 2.16
N GLU A 154 30.90 -0.94 2.35
CA GLU A 154 31.13 -2.35 2.03
C GLU A 154 31.27 -2.60 0.52
N TYR A 155 30.55 -1.82 -0.30
CA TYR A 155 30.73 -1.82 -1.75
C TYR A 155 32.09 -1.26 -2.17
N GLY A 156 32.75 -0.46 -1.32
CA GLY A 156 34.00 0.23 -1.66
C GLY A 156 33.77 1.56 -2.38
N LEU A 157 32.65 2.24 -2.10
CA LEU A 157 32.44 3.62 -2.52
C LEU A 157 33.33 4.54 -1.67
N GLU A 158 34.31 5.18 -2.29
CA GLU A 158 35.15 6.20 -1.66
C GLU A 158 34.57 7.58 -1.95
N ALA A 159 34.04 8.24 -0.92
CA ALA A 159 33.54 9.60 -1.02
C ALA A 159 34.10 10.45 0.13
N VAL A 160 34.49 11.69 -0.18
CA VAL A 160 35.05 12.65 0.78
C VAL A 160 34.07 13.78 1.06
N LEU A 161 34.10 14.35 2.26
CA LEU A 161 33.26 15.50 2.60
C LEU A 161 33.76 16.76 1.89
N VAL A 162 32.86 17.42 1.15
CA VAL A 162 33.12 18.70 0.48
C VAL A 162 32.33 19.85 1.09
N LYS A 163 31.36 19.55 1.95
CA LYS A 163 30.64 20.55 2.76
C LYS A 163 30.28 19.95 4.10
N VAL A 164 30.28 20.79 5.13
CA VAL A 164 29.67 20.48 6.44
C VAL A 164 28.84 21.67 6.89
N SER A 165 27.71 21.39 7.54
CA SER A 165 26.73 22.39 7.99
C SER A 165 25.91 21.89 9.18
N SER A 166 26.54 21.13 10.08
CA SER A 166 25.85 20.50 11.20
C SER A 166 26.67 20.54 12.50
N GLN A 167 25.95 20.56 13.62
CA GLN A 167 26.54 20.51 14.94
C GLN A 167 27.39 19.26 15.14
N GLY A 168 28.60 19.45 15.65
CA GLY A 168 29.56 18.36 15.88
C GLY A 168 30.46 18.05 14.68
N LEU A 169 30.21 18.65 13.51
CA LEU A 169 31.16 18.61 12.39
C LEU A 169 32.01 19.89 12.36
N ALA A 170 33.34 19.75 12.49
CA ALA A 170 34.27 20.87 12.41
C ALA A 170 34.91 20.93 11.01
N PRO A 171 34.71 22.02 10.23
CA PRO A 171 35.23 22.15 8.86
C PRO A 171 36.71 21.79 8.73
N HIS A 172 37.59 22.41 9.52
CA HIS A 172 39.05 22.18 9.47
C HIS A 172 39.48 20.76 9.85
N LYS A 173 38.61 19.97 10.50
CA LYS A 173 38.93 18.60 10.94
C LYS A 173 38.34 17.53 10.04
N HIS A 174 37.22 17.82 9.37
CA HIS A 174 36.40 16.79 8.72
C HIS A 174 36.28 16.97 7.20
N LEU A 175 36.43 18.19 6.66
CA LEU A 175 36.45 18.37 5.20
C LEU A 175 37.64 17.62 4.58
N GLY A 176 37.41 16.99 3.43
CA GLY A 176 38.37 16.14 2.73
C GLY A 176 38.54 14.74 3.28
N LYS A 177 37.97 14.40 4.45
CA LYS A 177 37.99 13.03 4.98
C LYS A 177 36.94 12.16 4.34
N SER A 178 37.21 10.86 4.28
CA SER A 178 36.30 9.88 3.71
C SER A 178 35.09 9.62 4.62
N ILE A 179 33.96 9.24 4.02
CA ILE A 179 32.77 8.81 4.76
C ILE A 179 33.04 7.58 5.64
N ALA A 180 33.94 6.68 5.21
CA ALA A 180 34.31 5.49 5.96
C ALA A 180 35.08 5.84 7.25
N GLU A 181 35.99 6.82 7.18
CA GLU A 181 36.70 7.33 8.37
C GLU A 181 35.76 8.00 9.37
N LEU A 182 34.72 8.67 8.87
CA LEU A 182 33.80 9.46 9.68
C LEU A 182 32.55 8.70 10.15
N GLU A 183 32.30 7.50 9.65
CA GLU A 183 31.13 6.68 10.03
C GLU A 183 30.97 6.52 11.56
N PRO A 184 32.03 6.25 12.37
CA PRO A 184 31.89 6.16 13.82
C PRO A 184 31.50 7.49 14.48
N LEU A 185 31.89 8.63 13.88
CA LEU A 185 31.48 9.96 14.33
C LEU A 185 30.00 10.19 14.02
N PHE A 186 29.56 9.90 12.79
CA PHE A 186 28.15 10.07 12.39
C PHE A 186 27.20 9.25 13.27
N LYS A 187 27.52 8.00 13.59
CA LYS A 187 26.73 7.16 14.51
C LYS A 187 26.66 7.76 15.93
N ARG A 188 27.73 8.41 16.37
CA ARG A 188 27.77 9.07 17.68
C ARG A 188 26.88 10.32 17.69
N LEU A 189 27.01 11.18 16.66
CA LEU A 189 26.20 12.39 16.50
C LEU A 189 24.72 12.04 16.36
N ASN A 190 24.40 10.94 15.66
CA ASN A 190 23.01 10.49 15.50
C ASN A 190 22.37 10.17 16.86
N ARG A 191 23.10 9.45 17.73
CA ARG A 191 22.65 9.14 19.09
C ARG A 191 22.53 10.37 19.99
N GLN A 192 23.37 11.38 19.80
CA GLN A 192 23.40 12.57 20.66
C GLN A 192 22.38 13.63 20.25
N HIS A 193 22.21 13.86 18.95
CA HIS A 193 21.50 15.03 18.43
C HIS A 193 20.53 14.71 17.29
N GLY A 194 20.31 13.43 16.95
CA GLY A 194 19.44 13.03 15.84
C GLY A 194 20.04 13.26 14.45
N PHE A 195 21.37 13.46 14.37
CA PHE A 195 22.14 13.65 13.13
C PHE A 195 21.79 12.59 12.07
N HIS A 196 21.48 13.00 10.86
CA HIS A 196 21.23 12.12 9.74
C HIS A 196 22.54 11.49 9.21
N VAL A 197 22.75 10.21 9.55
CA VAL A 197 23.99 9.49 9.22
C VAL A 197 24.33 9.52 7.73
N ALA A 198 23.33 9.50 6.84
CA ALA A 198 23.52 9.59 5.40
C ALA A 198 23.60 11.05 4.88
N GLY A 199 23.63 12.06 5.75
CA GLY A 199 23.72 13.49 5.38
C GLY A 199 22.42 14.09 4.88
N GLU A 200 21.28 13.42 5.09
CA GLU A 200 19.96 13.96 4.73
C GLU A 200 19.70 15.31 5.43
N GLY A 201 19.06 16.24 4.74
CA GLY A 201 18.82 17.59 5.27
C GLY A 201 20.01 18.55 5.14
N GLY A 202 21.09 18.13 4.46
CA GLY A 202 22.22 18.99 4.15
C GLY A 202 23.22 19.12 5.30
N GLU A 203 23.31 18.12 6.18
CA GLU A 203 24.28 18.14 7.29
C GLU A 203 25.74 18.10 6.79
N TYR A 204 25.95 17.40 5.69
CA TYR A 204 27.20 17.38 4.94
C TYR A 204 26.92 17.04 3.47
N GLU A 205 27.81 17.47 2.59
CA GLU A 205 27.81 17.04 1.18
C GLU A 205 29.13 16.35 0.86
N THR A 206 29.10 15.49 -0.17
CA THR A 206 30.25 14.64 -0.52
C THR A 206 30.63 14.78 -1.98
N LEU A 207 31.84 14.34 -2.29
CA LEU A 207 32.30 14.07 -3.64
C LEU A 207 32.86 12.64 -3.69
N ALA A 208 32.29 11.82 -4.55
CA ALA A 208 32.77 10.47 -4.81
C ALA A 208 34.08 10.54 -5.62
N ILE A 209 35.15 9.99 -5.04
CA ILE A 209 36.48 9.97 -5.65
C ILE A 209 36.80 8.62 -6.29
N ASP A 210 36.24 7.53 -5.77
CA ASP A 210 36.32 6.22 -6.41
C ASP A 210 35.10 5.34 -6.12
N ALA A 211 34.83 4.40 -7.04
CA ALA A 211 33.88 3.31 -6.85
C ALA A 211 34.32 2.10 -7.69
N PRO A 212 33.93 0.86 -7.36
CA PRO A 212 34.34 -0.34 -8.10
C PRO A 212 34.09 -0.27 -9.61
N PHE A 213 32.99 0.35 -10.05
CA PHE A 213 32.64 0.47 -11.46
C PHE A 213 33.36 1.61 -12.20
N PHE A 214 34.16 2.44 -11.51
CA PHE A 214 34.98 3.46 -12.15
C PHE A 214 36.16 2.83 -12.88
N LYS A 215 36.46 3.34 -14.08
CA LYS A 215 37.64 3.00 -14.88
C LYS A 215 38.90 3.76 -14.42
N ARG A 216 38.71 4.95 -13.86
CA ARG A 216 39.76 5.82 -13.30
C ARG A 216 39.30 6.37 -11.95
N ARG A 217 40.23 6.60 -11.03
CA ARG A 217 39.97 7.32 -9.78
C ARG A 217 40.06 8.83 -9.99
N LEU A 218 39.28 9.60 -9.25
CA LEU A 218 39.41 11.05 -9.19
C LEU A 218 40.46 11.42 -8.13
N VAL A 219 41.43 12.23 -8.53
CA VAL A 219 42.48 12.75 -7.65
C VAL A 219 42.28 14.25 -7.48
N LEU A 220 42.20 14.70 -6.22
CA LEU A 220 42.14 16.12 -5.88
C LEU A 220 43.56 16.62 -5.67
N ASP A 221 44.05 17.47 -6.59
CA ASP A 221 45.44 17.94 -6.58
C ASP A 221 45.65 19.14 -5.66
N ASP A 222 44.69 20.06 -5.68
CA ASP A 222 44.75 21.33 -4.98
C ASP A 222 43.36 21.69 -4.43
N THR A 223 43.30 21.83 -3.12
CA THR A 223 42.06 22.05 -2.38
C THR A 223 42.25 23.05 -1.24
N GLU A 224 41.24 23.86 -0.99
CA GLU A 224 41.22 24.87 0.06
C GLU A 224 39.98 24.74 0.93
N VAL A 225 40.14 24.85 2.25
CA VAL A 225 38.99 24.89 3.17
C VAL A 225 38.55 26.33 3.37
N VAL A 226 37.34 26.64 2.93
CA VAL A 226 36.72 27.95 3.06
C VAL A 226 35.62 27.89 4.12
N ILE A 227 35.69 28.77 5.12
CA ILE A 227 34.67 28.88 6.17
C ILE A 227 33.65 29.93 5.75
N HIS A 228 32.41 29.50 5.55
CA HIS A 228 31.30 30.38 5.17
C HIS A 228 30.62 30.98 6.40
N SER A 229 30.46 30.16 7.45
CA SER A 229 29.96 30.59 8.76
C SER A 229 30.74 29.88 9.86
N ASP A 230 31.30 30.63 10.80
CA ASP A 230 31.98 30.07 11.98
C ASP A 230 31.08 30.16 13.21
N ASP A 231 29.81 29.75 13.04
CA ASP A 231 28.86 29.68 14.14
C ASP A 231 29.28 28.62 15.17
N VAL A 232 29.15 28.94 16.45
CA VAL A 232 29.61 28.11 17.56
C VAL A 232 28.87 26.76 17.62
N TYR A 233 27.63 26.72 17.12
CA TYR A 233 26.79 25.53 17.15
C TYR A 233 26.74 24.82 15.80
N THR A 234 26.74 25.56 14.69
CA THR A 234 26.55 25.06 13.32
C THR A 234 27.55 25.70 12.35
N PRO A 235 28.85 25.36 12.44
CA PRO A 235 29.83 25.88 11.52
C PRO A 235 29.57 25.35 10.10
N VAL A 236 29.65 26.24 9.12
CA VAL A 236 29.49 25.94 7.70
C VAL A 236 30.83 26.13 7.01
N GLY A 237 31.31 25.05 6.38
CA GLY A 237 32.56 25.10 5.62
C GLY A 237 32.49 24.26 4.35
N LEU A 238 33.24 24.71 3.35
CA LEU A 238 33.28 24.17 2.00
C LEU A 238 34.72 23.79 1.65
N LEU A 239 34.88 22.70 0.91
CA LEU A 239 36.14 22.31 0.29
C LEU A 239 36.16 22.81 -1.16
N HIS A 240 36.85 23.92 -1.40
CA HIS A 240 37.07 24.43 -2.76
C HIS A 240 38.11 23.55 -3.45
N ILE A 241 37.79 23.10 -4.66
CA ILE A 241 38.66 22.24 -5.47
C ILE A 241 39.18 23.09 -6.64
N HIS A 242 40.43 23.55 -6.53
CA HIS A 242 41.09 24.36 -7.54
C HIS A 242 41.54 23.51 -8.73
N ARG A 243 41.99 22.28 -8.46
CA ARG A 243 42.46 21.37 -9.51
C ARG A 243 42.25 19.90 -9.14
N CYS A 244 41.81 19.13 -10.12
CA CYS A 244 41.64 17.68 -10.03
C CYS A 244 41.91 17.02 -11.38
N HIS A 245 42.16 15.71 -11.36
CA HIS A 245 42.34 14.91 -12.57
C HIS A 245 41.89 13.46 -12.39
N ALA A 246 41.63 12.76 -13.49
CA ALA A 246 41.30 11.33 -13.50
C ALA A 246 42.55 10.47 -13.74
N GLU A 247 42.86 9.56 -12.83
CA GLU A 247 44.02 8.67 -12.89
C GLU A 247 43.59 7.21 -13.06
N PHE A 248 44.29 6.43 -13.89
CA PHE A 248 44.02 5.00 -14.01
C PHE A 248 44.27 4.27 -12.69
N LYS A 249 43.39 3.33 -12.36
CA LYS A 249 43.60 2.46 -11.21
C LYS A 249 44.79 1.54 -11.46
N GLU A 250 45.66 1.39 -10.48
CA GLU A 250 46.74 0.39 -10.55
C GLU A 250 46.12 -1.01 -10.68
N GLU A 251 46.56 -1.81 -11.68
CA GLU A 251 46.13 -3.20 -11.80
C GLU A 251 46.62 -3.97 -10.56
N SER A 252 45.70 -4.34 -9.68
CA SER A 252 46.04 -5.27 -8.59
C SER A 252 46.35 -6.63 -9.20
N SER A 253 47.55 -7.15 -8.92
CA SER A 253 47.90 -8.54 -9.22
C SER A 253 46.85 -9.48 -8.60
N PRO A 254 46.40 -10.54 -9.30
CA PRO A 254 45.34 -11.41 -8.80
C PRO A 254 45.83 -12.12 -7.53
N THR A 255 45.40 -11.65 -6.36
CA THR A 255 45.61 -12.35 -5.09
C THR A 255 44.70 -13.57 -5.07
N GLU A 256 45.29 -14.75 -4.83
CA GLU A 256 44.64 -16.04 -4.73
C GLU A 256 43.73 -16.13 -3.48
N THR A 257 42.61 -15.41 -3.47
CA THR A 257 41.51 -15.60 -2.50
C THR A 257 40.12 -15.30 -3.09
N SER A 258 39.99 -15.01 -4.39
CA SER A 258 38.68 -14.78 -5.03
C SER A 258 38.07 -16.08 -5.57
N LYS A 259 37.74 -17.04 -4.70
CA LYS A 259 36.69 -18.01 -5.01
C LYS A 259 35.36 -17.45 -4.49
N GLY A 260 34.63 -16.73 -5.35
CA GLY A 260 33.17 -16.61 -5.25
C GLY A 260 32.54 -15.30 -4.74
N ASN A 261 33.27 -14.19 -4.61
CA ASN A 261 32.64 -12.89 -4.34
C ASN A 261 32.65 -12.03 -5.60
N GLU A 262 31.57 -12.09 -6.39
CA GLU A 262 31.28 -11.03 -7.36
C GLU A 262 31.02 -9.72 -6.60
N PRO A 263 31.65 -8.59 -6.98
CA PRO A 263 31.48 -7.30 -6.28
C PRO A 263 30.02 -6.80 -6.25
N ASN A 264 29.14 -7.36 -7.09
CA ASN A 264 27.72 -7.02 -7.15
C ASN A 264 26.85 -7.71 -6.08
N ARG A 265 27.39 -8.69 -5.34
CA ARG A 265 26.59 -9.49 -4.39
C ARG A 265 26.09 -8.71 -3.16
N CYS A 266 26.71 -7.58 -2.84
CA CYS A 266 26.32 -6.67 -1.75
C CYS A 266 25.30 -5.60 -2.21
N LEU A 267 25.16 -5.35 -3.51
CA LEU A 267 24.34 -4.27 -4.04
C LEU A 267 22.87 -4.65 -4.24
N VAL A 268 22.60 -5.91 -4.55
CA VAL A 268 21.24 -6.44 -4.64
C VAL A 268 20.97 -7.14 -3.32
N LEU A 269 19.92 -6.75 -2.60
CA LEU A 269 19.42 -7.56 -1.50
C LEU A 269 18.86 -8.84 -2.14
N PRO A 270 19.52 -10.00 -2.02
CA PRO A 270 18.97 -11.20 -2.61
C PRO A 270 17.72 -11.53 -1.80
N LEU A 271 16.58 -11.63 -2.50
CA LEU A 271 15.30 -12.08 -1.94
C LEU A 271 15.46 -13.33 -1.05
N GLU A 272 16.39 -14.21 -1.43
CA GLU A 272 16.76 -15.42 -0.69
C GLU A 272 17.35 -15.14 0.70
N VAL A 273 18.08 -14.05 0.93
CA VAL A 273 18.75 -13.81 2.24
C VAL A 273 17.80 -13.23 3.28
N ALA A 274 16.79 -12.44 2.87
CA ALA A 274 15.76 -11.94 3.79
C ALA A 274 14.77 -13.04 4.17
N ILE A 275 14.36 -13.87 3.20
CA ILE A 275 13.40 -14.96 3.40
C ILE A 275 14.04 -16.14 4.16
N VAL A 276 15.26 -16.56 3.79
CA VAL A 276 15.93 -17.72 4.42
C VAL A 276 16.42 -17.40 5.82
N ARG A 277 16.88 -16.18 6.13
CA ARG A 277 17.25 -15.82 7.51
C ARG A 277 16.03 -15.82 8.45
N SER A 278 14.90 -15.29 8.00
CA SER A 278 13.66 -15.29 8.78
C SER A 278 13.03 -16.67 8.97
N LEU A 279 13.13 -17.56 7.98
CA LEU A 279 12.66 -18.96 8.11
C LEU A 279 13.63 -19.85 8.90
N ALA A 280 14.94 -19.56 8.87
CA ALA A 280 15.95 -20.33 9.61
C ALA A 280 15.90 -20.10 11.12
N ASP A 281 15.43 -18.93 11.58
CA ASP A 281 15.39 -18.56 12.99
C ASP A 281 14.07 -18.93 13.70
N GLY A 282 13.11 -19.61 13.03
CA GLY A 282 11.77 -19.81 13.61
C GLY A 282 10.90 -21.00 13.14
N GLY A 283 11.44 -22.03 12.48
CA GLY A 283 10.62 -23.16 12.01
C GLY A 283 10.56 -24.37 12.96
N PRO A 284 9.36 -24.92 13.30
CA PRO A 284 9.25 -26.27 13.82
C PRO A 284 9.49 -27.29 12.70
N SER A 285 10.20 -28.36 13.04
CA SER A 285 10.47 -29.49 12.16
C SER A 285 9.19 -30.32 11.93
N THR A 286 8.68 -30.38 10.70
CA THR A 286 7.81 -31.48 10.28
C THR A 286 8.21 -32.01 8.91
N SER A 287 8.58 -33.28 8.91
CA SER A 287 8.95 -34.09 7.76
C SER A 287 7.76 -34.29 6.83
N ALA A 288 7.95 -34.02 5.54
CA ALA A 288 7.04 -34.40 4.48
C ALA A 288 6.93 -35.93 4.39
N GLU A 289 5.87 -36.50 4.93
CA GLU A 289 5.44 -37.87 4.61
C GLU A 289 4.32 -37.82 3.56
N SER A 290 4.62 -38.39 2.39
CA SER A 290 3.66 -38.62 1.32
C SER A 290 2.63 -39.67 1.75
N LEU A 291 1.37 -39.27 1.94
CA LEU A 291 0.25 -40.19 2.17
C LEU A 291 -0.79 -40.05 1.06
N GLY A 292 -1.26 -41.22 0.61
CA GLY A 292 -1.89 -41.44 -0.68
C GLY A 292 -3.21 -40.70 -0.91
N SER A 293 -3.34 -40.27 -2.17
CA SER A 293 -4.52 -39.72 -2.82
C SER A 293 -5.78 -40.58 -2.64
N GLN A 294 -6.86 -39.97 -2.16
CA GLN A 294 -8.21 -40.36 -2.53
C GLN A 294 -8.99 -39.12 -3.00
N ALA A 295 -9.17 -39.04 -4.32
CA ALA A 295 -9.95 -38.03 -4.99
C ALA A 295 -11.44 -38.18 -4.64
N CYS A 296 -12.06 -37.12 -4.13
CA CYS A 296 -13.52 -37.02 -4.10
C CYS A 296 -13.97 -36.35 -5.41
N ALA A 297 -14.33 -37.19 -6.39
CA ALA A 297 -14.87 -36.72 -7.65
C ALA A 297 -16.27 -36.12 -7.43
N VAL A 298 -16.42 -34.83 -7.69
CA VAL A 298 -17.75 -34.20 -7.83
C VAL A 298 -18.38 -34.72 -9.12
N ALA A 299 -19.45 -35.51 -8.99
CA ALA A 299 -20.13 -36.12 -10.13
C ALA A 299 -20.78 -35.04 -11.03
N PRO A 300 -20.65 -35.16 -12.37
CA PRO A 300 -21.33 -34.26 -13.29
C PRO A 300 -22.80 -34.68 -13.40
N GLY A 301 -23.71 -33.87 -12.84
CA GLY A 301 -25.13 -34.09 -13.09
C GLY A 301 -26.08 -33.28 -12.22
N LYS A 302 -26.59 -32.17 -12.76
CA LYS A 302 -28.02 -31.84 -12.90
C LYS A 302 -28.18 -30.45 -13.52
N ARG A 303 -29.19 -30.31 -14.38
CA ARG A 303 -29.51 -29.15 -15.23
C ARG A 303 -29.56 -27.84 -14.40
N ALA A 304 -28.59 -26.95 -14.60
CA ALA A 304 -28.51 -25.66 -13.90
C ALA A 304 -29.65 -24.73 -14.32
N ARG A 305 -30.33 -24.12 -13.34
CA ARG A 305 -31.46 -23.20 -13.56
C ARG A 305 -30.97 -21.80 -13.93
N LYS A 306 -31.83 -21.06 -14.66
CA LYS A 306 -31.60 -19.72 -15.23
C LYS A 306 -31.16 -18.68 -14.18
N TRP A 307 -29.85 -18.49 -14.06
CA TRP A 307 -29.20 -17.47 -13.24
C TRP A 307 -29.42 -16.04 -13.75
N ARG A 308 -29.66 -15.05 -12.89
CA ARG A 308 -29.87 -13.64 -13.31
C ARG A 308 -29.25 -12.66 -12.30
N ILE A 309 -28.26 -11.87 -12.73
CA ILE A 309 -27.75 -10.72 -11.98
C ILE A 309 -28.56 -9.49 -12.39
N ARG A 310 -29.16 -8.76 -11.44
CA ARG A 310 -29.75 -7.43 -11.68
C ARG A 310 -28.79 -6.34 -11.21
N PRO A 311 -27.98 -5.74 -12.10
CA PRO A 311 -27.16 -4.63 -11.68
C PRO A 311 -28.03 -3.40 -11.46
N GLN A 312 -28.20 -3.05 -10.19
CA GLN A 312 -28.62 -1.72 -9.79
C GLN A 312 -27.53 -1.18 -8.87
N PRO A 313 -26.80 -0.12 -9.28
CA PRO A 313 -25.82 0.48 -8.40
C PRO A 313 -26.51 1.00 -7.15
N HIS A 314 -25.90 0.75 -5.99
CA HIS A 314 -26.34 1.34 -4.73
C HIS A 314 -25.47 2.54 -4.42
N VAL A 315 -26.11 3.71 -4.32
CA VAL A 315 -25.45 4.96 -3.95
C VAL A 315 -25.85 5.29 -2.53
N TRP A 316 -24.87 5.46 -1.65
CA TRP A 316 -25.11 5.78 -0.26
C TRP A 316 -24.14 6.84 0.22
N ARG A 317 -24.67 7.92 0.80
CA ARG A 317 -23.88 9.01 1.37
C ARG A 317 -24.00 9.00 2.88
N GLN A 318 -22.85 9.00 3.53
CA GLN A 318 -22.73 9.10 4.97
C GLN A 318 -21.77 10.25 5.32
N GLY A 319 -22.33 11.38 5.77
CA GLY A 319 -21.56 12.61 5.99
C GLY A 319 -20.81 13.03 4.73
N ARG A 320 -19.48 13.01 4.80
CA ARG A 320 -18.57 13.32 3.67
C ARG A 320 -18.24 12.12 2.78
N VAL A 321 -18.54 10.89 3.19
CA VAL A 321 -18.27 9.70 2.38
C VAL A 321 -19.45 9.43 1.45
N LEU A 322 -19.15 9.16 0.18
CA LEU A 322 -20.11 8.65 -0.79
C LEU A 322 -19.58 7.32 -1.32
N ASN A 323 -20.38 6.27 -1.17
CA ASN A 323 -20.11 4.95 -1.74
C ASN A 323 -21.04 4.72 -2.94
N ILE A 324 -20.46 4.30 -4.06
CA ILE A 324 -21.16 3.85 -5.26
C ILE A 324 -20.79 2.38 -5.43
N SER A 325 -21.73 1.50 -5.14
CA SER A 325 -21.50 0.06 -5.02
C SER A 325 -22.14 -0.72 -6.15
N GLY A 326 -21.40 -1.66 -6.75
CA GLY A 326 -21.87 -2.54 -7.81
C GLY A 326 -22.26 -1.80 -9.09
N TYR A 327 -21.52 -0.74 -9.45
CA TYR A 327 -21.75 0.01 -10.68
C TYR A 327 -21.26 -0.78 -11.89
N CYS A 328 -22.16 -1.08 -12.81
CA CYS A 328 -21.81 -1.58 -14.13
C CYS A 328 -22.81 -1.08 -15.17
N VAL A 329 -22.37 -0.99 -16.42
CA VAL A 329 -23.23 -0.65 -17.56
C VAL A 329 -23.40 -1.91 -18.41
N PRO A 330 -24.51 -2.66 -18.28
CA PRO A 330 -24.78 -3.77 -19.18
C PRO A 330 -24.94 -3.19 -20.58
N THR A 331 -24.11 -3.63 -21.52
CA THR A 331 -24.24 -3.20 -22.91
C THR A 331 -25.34 -4.05 -23.56
N PRO A 332 -26.22 -3.46 -24.38
CA PRO A 332 -26.77 -4.17 -25.51
C PRO A 332 -25.70 -4.12 -26.60
N ARG A 333 -25.38 -5.21 -27.32
CA ARG A 333 -24.53 -5.25 -28.53
C ARG A 333 -24.57 -3.96 -29.37
N ILE A 334 -23.84 -2.92 -28.97
CA ILE A 334 -23.66 -1.70 -29.74
C ILE A 334 -22.45 -2.05 -30.59
N HIS A 335 -22.71 -2.38 -31.85
CA HIS A 335 -21.67 -2.35 -32.87
C HIS A 335 -21.13 -0.92 -32.89
N PHE A 336 -20.08 -0.66 -32.10
CA PHE A 336 -19.28 0.54 -32.22
C PHE A 336 -18.78 0.55 -33.66
N GLN A 337 -19.30 1.48 -34.47
CA GLN A 337 -18.81 1.68 -35.83
C GLN A 337 -17.33 2.11 -35.72
N GLY A 338 -16.42 1.14 -35.87
CA GLY A 338 -14.97 1.35 -35.85
C GLY A 338 -14.19 0.73 -34.68
N ALA A 339 -14.80 -0.06 -33.79
CA ALA A 339 -14.05 -0.83 -32.78
C ALA A 339 -14.04 -2.33 -33.14
N ASP A 340 -12.88 -2.97 -33.00
CA ASP A 340 -12.74 -4.42 -33.18
C ASP A 340 -13.75 -5.15 -32.29
N SER A 341 -14.56 -6.04 -32.89
CA SER A 341 -15.58 -6.86 -32.24
C SER A 341 -15.00 -7.96 -31.34
N SER A 342 -13.84 -7.71 -30.73
CA SER A 342 -13.18 -8.61 -29.81
C SER A 342 -13.71 -8.39 -28.39
N THR A 343 -13.74 -9.45 -27.58
CA THR A 343 -14.14 -9.42 -26.16
C THR A 343 -13.38 -8.36 -25.35
N HIS A 344 -12.13 -8.08 -25.71
CA HIS A 344 -11.32 -7.02 -25.08
C HIS A 344 -11.84 -5.61 -25.38
N GLY A 345 -12.39 -5.37 -26.58
CA GLY A 345 -12.98 -4.09 -26.97
C GLY A 345 -14.28 -3.79 -26.22
N GLU A 346 -15.07 -4.83 -25.94
CA GLU A 346 -16.31 -4.73 -25.16
C GLU A 346 -16.02 -4.37 -23.70
N ALA A 347 -15.06 -5.05 -23.05
CA ALA A 347 -14.67 -4.75 -21.67
C ALA A 347 -14.11 -3.33 -21.51
N ALA A 348 -13.28 -2.87 -22.46
CA ALA A 348 -12.77 -1.50 -22.48
C ALA A 348 -13.90 -0.47 -22.68
N GLY A 349 -14.83 -0.73 -23.61
CA GLY A 349 -16.01 0.12 -23.81
C GLY A 349 -16.88 0.23 -22.56
N GLN A 350 -17.14 -0.89 -21.87
CA GLN A 350 -17.86 -0.90 -20.60
C GLN A 350 -17.11 -0.13 -19.52
N MET A 351 -15.79 -0.28 -19.42
CA MET A 351 -15.00 0.48 -18.45
C MET A 351 -15.20 1.98 -18.60
N ARG A 352 -15.13 2.48 -19.84
CA ARG A 352 -15.36 3.89 -20.15
C ARG A 352 -16.75 4.34 -19.72
N LEU A 353 -17.79 3.60 -20.09
CA LEU A 353 -19.18 3.91 -19.73
C LEU A 353 -19.42 3.85 -18.22
N CYS A 354 -18.79 2.90 -17.52
CA CYS A 354 -18.83 2.81 -16.06
C CYS A 354 -18.23 4.05 -15.41
N LEU A 355 -17.05 4.51 -15.85
CA LEU A 355 -16.41 5.71 -15.32
C LEU A 355 -17.22 6.99 -15.60
N GLU A 356 -17.76 7.15 -16.81
CA GLU A 356 -18.66 8.26 -17.15
C GLU A 356 -19.93 8.25 -16.30
N GLY A 357 -20.45 7.05 -16.04
CA GLY A 357 -21.59 6.81 -15.17
C GLY A 357 -21.32 7.18 -13.71
N VAL A 358 -20.20 6.73 -13.16
CA VAL A 358 -19.72 7.08 -11.83
C VAL A 358 -19.53 8.60 -11.72
N GLN A 359 -18.89 9.25 -12.71
CA GLN A 359 -18.72 10.71 -12.74
C GLN A 359 -20.07 11.43 -12.68
N ARG A 360 -21.10 10.96 -13.40
CA ARG A 360 -22.45 11.55 -13.33
C ARG A 360 -23.05 11.46 -11.92
N VAL A 361 -22.96 10.29 -11.29
CA VAL A 361 -23.45 10.08 -9.92
C VAL A 361 -22.69 10.95 -8.92
N LEU A 362 -21.37 11.09 -9.07
CA LEU A 362 -20.54 11.97 -8.24
C LEU A 362 -20.99 13.43 -8.37
N LEU A 363 -21.22 13.91 -9.59
CA LEU A 363 -21.65 15.29 -9.86
C LEU A 363 -23.03 15.59 -9.27
N GLU A 364 -23.98 14.64 -9.29
CA GLU A 364 -25.28 14.77 -8.62
C GLU A 364 -25.15 15.00 -7.11
N HIS A 365 -24.03 14.58 -6.51
CA HIS A 365 -23.72 14.74 -5.09
C HIS A 365 -22.72 15.88 -4.82
N GLY A 366 -22.40 16.70 -5.82
CA GLY A 366 -21.44 17.81 -5.73
C GLY A 366 -19.98 17.35 -5.63
N LEU A 367 -19.66 16.16 -6.14
CA LEU A 367 -18.33 15.54 -6.15
C LEU A 367 -17.86 15.32 -7.59
N SER A 368 -16.59 14.93 -7.74
CA SER A 368 -15.97 14.57 -9.02
C SER A 368 -15.09 13.34 -8.87
N LEU A 369 -14.59 12.78 -9.98
CA LEU A 369 -13.56 11.75 -9.95
C LEU A 369 -12.29 12.17 -9.20
N HIS A 370 -12.04 13.47 -9.02
CA HIS A 370 -10.93 13.93 -8.16
C HIS A 370 -11.18 13.58 -6.68
N ASP A 371 -12.42 13.44 -6.22
CA ASP A 371 -12.77 13.11 -4.84
C ASP A 371 -12.73 11.60 -4.54
N VAL A 372 -12.45 10.75 -5.54
CA VAL A 372 -12.42 9.30 -5.38
C VAL A 372 -11.15 8.85 -4.65
N VAL A 373 -11.31 8.03 -3.61
CA VAL A 373 -10.24 7.57 -2.70
C VAL A 373 -9.97 6.07 -2.77
N VAL A 374 -10.98 5.25 -3.07
CA VAL A 374 -10.84 3.79 -3.22
C VAL A 374 -11.66 3.34 -4.43
N VAL A 375 -11.10 2.43 -5.23
CA VAL A 375 -11.77 1.75 -6.34
C VAL A 375 -11.55 0.24 -6.23
N HIS A 376 -12.62 -0.54 -6.17
CA HIS A 376 -12.53 -1.99 -6.43
C HIS A 376 -12.99 -2.26 -7.85
N LEU A 377 -12.08 -2.80 -8.67
CA LEU A 377 -12.31 -3.09 -10.08
C LEU A 377 -12.44 -4.61 -10.28
N TYR A 378 -13.66 -5.09 -10.46
CA TYR A 378 -13.90 -6.49 -10.74
C TYR A 378 -14.09 -6.71 -12.23
N LEU A 379 -13.35 -7.66 -12.80
CA LEU A 379 -13.43 -8.01 -14.22
C LEU A 379 -14.04 -9.40 -14.37
N ARG A 380 -14.73 -9.62 -15.49
CA ARG A 380 -15.16 -10.97 -15.89
C ARG A 380 -13.98 -11.86 -16.28
N SER A 381 -12.95 -11.27 -16.89
CA SER A 381 -11.74 -11.97 -17.31
C SER A 381 -10.50 -11.07 -17.20
N MET A 382 -9.45 -11.56 -16.54
CA MET A 382 -8.12 -10.95 -16.50
C MET A 382 -7.46 -10.84 -17.87
N ALA A 383 -7.90 -11.61 -18.86
CA ALA A 383 -7.43 -11.45 -20.24
C ALA A 383 -7.73 -10.04 -20.79
N SER A 384 -8.79 -9.38 -20.29
CA SER A 384 -9.15 -8.01 -20.68
C SER A 384 -8.46 -6.92 -19.84
N PHE A 385 -7.62 -7.28 -18.87
CA PHE A 385 -6.97 -6.33 -17.95
C PHE A 385 -6.24 -5.21 -18.68
N ALA A 386 -5.43 -5.51 -19.70
CA ALA A 386 -4.64 -4.50 -20.39
C ALA A 386 -5.52 -3.44 -21.09
N ALA A 387 -6.60 -3.88 -21.75
CA ALA A 387 -7.54 -3.01 -22.44
C ALA A 387 -8.34 -2.14 -21.45
N VAL A 388 -8.83 -2.74 -20.38
CA VAL A 388 -9.54 -2.02 -19.30
C VAL A 388 -8.63 -1.03 -18.57
N ASN A 389 -7.39 -1.43 -18.27
CA ASN A 389 -6.42 -0.57 -17.59
C ASN A 389 -6.07 0.65 -18.46
N ALA A 390 -6.00 0.50 -19.78
CA ALA A 390 -5.79 1.63 -20.68
C ALA A 390 -6.92 2.67 -20.61
N GLU A 391 -8.18 2.24 -20.51
CA GLU A 391 -9.31 3.15 -20.29
C GLU A 391 -9.32 3.74 -18.88
N TYR A 392 -9.01 2.94 -17.85
CA TYR A 392 -8.83 3.44 -16.49
C TYR A 392 -7.75 4.53 -16.41
N CYS A 393 -6.65 4.37 -17.14
CA CYS A 393 -5.56 5.36 -17.22
C CYS A 393 -5.98 6.69 -17.83
N ARG A 394 -7.07 6.72 -18.61
CA ARG A 394 -7.62 7.94 -19.22
C ARG A 394 -8.61 8.66 -18.31
N ALA A 395 -9.03 8.03 -17.21
CA ALA A 395 -9.98 8.63 -16.27
C ALA A 395 -9.37 9.89 -15.63
N PRO A 396 -10.12 11.00 -15.53
CA PRO A 396 -9.65 12.23 -14.90
C PRO A 396 -9.70 12.12 -13.36
N PHE A 397 -8.95 11.16 -12.79
CA PHE A 397 -8.67 11.14 -11.37
C PHE A 397 -7.74 12.30 -10.99
N HIS A 398 -7.66 12.60 -9.70
CA HIS A 398 -6.73 13.63 -9.23
C HIS A 398 -5.28 13.24 -9.56
N PRO A 399 -4.50 14.09 -10.27
CA PRO A 399 -3.18 13.72 -10.80
C PRO A 399 -2.17 13.35 -9.70
N HIS A 400 -2.21 14.07 -8.57
CA HIS A 400 -1.33 13.86 -7.42
C HIS A 400 -1.92 12.94 -6.33
N HIS A 401 -3.22 12.68 -6.37
CA HIS A 401 -3.93 11.98 -5.31
C HIS A 401 -4.90 10.92 -5.89
N PRO A 402 -4.41 9.99 -6.74
CA PRO A 402 -5.26 8.97 -7.31
C PRO A 402 -5.76 7.99 -6.22
N PRO A 403 -6.88 7.31 -6.45
CA PRO A 403 -7.43 6.36 -5.48
C PRO A 403 -6.54 5.13 -5.29
N SER A 404 -6.64 4.45 -4.15
CA SER A 404 -6.14 3.09 -4.04
C SER A 404 -7.05 2.13 -4.81
N ARG A 405 -6.47 1.07 -5.38
CA ARG A 405 -7.21 0.14 -6.24
C ARG A 405 -6.89 -1.32 -5.95
N SER A 406 -7.92 -2.17 -5.86
CA SER A 406 -7.79 -3.63 -6.01
C SER A 406 -8.46 -4.06 -7.31
N CYS A 407 -7.88 -5.06 -7.99
CA CYS A 407 -8.41 -5.54 -9.26
C CYS A 407 -8.36 -7.07 -9.33
N VAL A 408 -9.52 -7.72 -9.43
CA VAL A 408 -9.62 -9.19 -9.40
C VAL A 408 -10.61 -9.71 -10.43
N GLU A 409 -10.46 -10.98 -10.83
CA GLU A 409 -11.46 -11.65 -11.67
C GLU A 409 -12.61 -12.13 -10.81
N LEU A 410 -13.84 -12.00 -11.29
CA LEU A 410 -15.01 -12.64 -10.69
C LEU A 410 -15.84 -13.34 -11.78
N PRO A 411 -16.56 -14.42 -11.46
CA PRO A 411 -17.52 -15.06 -12.36
C PRO A 411 -18.79 -14.20 -12.58
N LEU A 412 -18.63 -13.04 -13.23
CA LEU A 412 -19.68 -12.02 -13.43
C LEU A 412 -20.81 -12.43 -14.43
N ALA A 413 -20.72 -13.58 -15.12
CA ALA A 413 -21.71 -14.02 -16.11
C ALA A 413 -21.91 -15.56 -16.18
N ARG A 414 -23.06 -15.99 -16.74
CA ARG A 414 -23.66 -17.34 -16.68
C ARG A 414 -22.80 -18.52 -17.18
N PRO A 415 -23.16 -19.76 -16.72
CA PRO A 415 -22.66 -21.02 -17.32
C PRO A 415 -23.28 -21.53 -18.64
N TYR A 416 -24.47 -21.16 -19.18
CA TYR A 416 -25.04 -21.86 -20.40
C TYR A 416 -26.10 -21.12 -21.27
N ASP A 417 -26.24 -21.65 -22.50
CA ASP A 417 -26.94 -21.26 -23.75
C ASP A 417 -28.49 -21.25 -23.73
N ASP A 418 -29.14 -20.10 -23.51
CA ASP A 418 -30.58 -19.97 -23.81
C ASP A 418 -30.88 -18.55 -24.32
N GLU A 419 -30.65 -18.35 -25.63
CA GLU A 419 -30.65 -17.08 -26.35
C GLU A 419 -31.97 -16.27 -26.21
N GLU A 420 -33.11 -16.94 -26.04
CA GLU A 420 -34.42 -16.28 -26.15
C GLU A 420 -34.86 -15.56 -24.85
N ALA A 421 -34.28 -15.94 -23.71
CA ALA A 421 -34.60 -15.36 -22.40
C ALA A 421 -33.53 -14.40 -21.87
N CYS A 422 -32.47 -14.16 -22.65
CA CYS A 422 -31.28 -13.38 -22.28
C CYS A 422 -31.27 -11.95 -22.84
N ARG A 423 -32.34 -11.49 -23.50
CA ARG A 423 -32.46 -10.10 -23.99
C ARG A 423 -32.25 -9.09 -22.85
N GLY A 424 -31.06 -8.47 -22.79
CA GLY A 424 -30.66 -7.40 -21.86
C GLY A 424 -29.62 -7.76 -20.78
N TRP A 425 -29.08 -9.00 -20.74
CA TRP A 425 -28.37 -9.52 -19.56
C TRP A 425 -27.01 -10.21 -19.83
N GLU A 426 -26.47 -10.16 -21.06
CA GLU A 426 -25.32 -10.99 -21.50
C GLU A 426 -23.91 -10.36 -21.30
N GLU A 427 -23.80 -9.11 -20.87
CA GLU A 427 -22.58 -8.32 -21.11
C GLU A 427 -22.16 -7.52 -19.86
N VAL A 428 -21.84 -8.16 -18.72
CA VAL A 428 -21.15 -7.47 -17.60
C VAL A 428 -19.70 -7.94 -17.58
N GLU A 429 -18.84 -7.14 -18.20
CA GLU A 429 -17.39 -7.36 -18.26
C GLU A 429 -16.66 -6.64 -17.11
N VAL A 430 -17.25 -5.56 -16.62
CA VAL A 430 -16.66 -4.66 -15.62
C VAL A 430 -17.69 -4.31 -14.55
N LEU A 431 -17.31 -4.44 -13.28
CA LEU A 431 -18.07 -3.99 -12.12
C LEU A 431 -17.18 -3.13 -11.21
N LEU A 432 -17.69 -2.00 -10.75
CA LEU A 432 -16.96 -1.05 -9.89
C LEU A 432 -17.63 -0.88 -8.53
N ASP A 433 -16.84 -0.92 -7.47
CA ASP A 433 -17.14 -0.21 -6.21
C ASP A 433 -16.25 1.03 -6.11
N VAL A 434 -16.84 2.15 -5.73
CA VAL A 434 -16.14 3.45 -5.65
C VAL A 434 -16.49 4.13 -4.33
N MET A 435 -15.45 4.50 -3.57
CA MET A 435 -15.57 5.35 -2.39
C MET A 435 -15.01 6.74 -2.73
N ALA A 436 -15.80 7.77 -2.51
CA ALA A 436 -15.41 9.17 -2.65
C ALA A 436 -15.53 9.93 -1.33
N LEU A 437 -14.63 10.88 -1.10
CA LEU A 437 -14.58 11.71 0.10
C LEU A 437 -14.75 13.18 -0.27
N ALA A 438 -15.85 13.78 0.17
CA ALA A 438 -16.20 15.15 -0.17
C ALA A 438 -15.12 16.15 0.24
N GLY A 439 -14.64 16.97 -0.70
CA GLY A 439 -13.61 17.98 -0.47
C GLY A 439 -12.19 17.43 -0.51
N SER A 440 -12.01 16.20 -1.01
CA SER A 440 -10.70 15.58 -1.26
C SER A 440 -10.23 15.71 -2.71
N GLY A 441 -11.07 16.24 -3.60
CA GLY A 441 -10.71 16.66 -4.95
C GLY A 441 -10.22 18.12 -4.98
N ALA A 442 -10.77 18.92 -5.90
CA ALA A 442 -10.33 20.29 -6.18
C ALA A 442 -10.30 21.24 -4.96
N ALA A 443 -11.06 20.95 -3.91
CA ALA A 443 -11.01 21.73 -2.66
C ALA A 443 -9.65 21.62 -1.95
N MET A 444 -8.88 20.54 -2.17
CA MET A 444 -7.52 20.39 -1.65
C MET A 444 -6.56 21.39 -2.29
N ASP A 445 -6.72 21.66 -3.59
CA ASP A 445 -5.86 22.60 -4.34
C ASP A 445 -6.04 24.04 -3.84
N ALA A 446 -7.19 24.34 -3.23
CA ALA A 446 -7.49 25.65 -2.64
C ALA A 446 -6.90 25.86 -1.22
N GLY A 447 -6.12 24.91 -0.69
CA GLY A 447 -5.23 25.11 0.47
C GLY A 447 -5.89 25.23 1.86
N SER A 448 -7.20 25.00 2.00
CA SER A 448 -7.92 25.23 3.26
C SER A 448 -8.07 24.00 4.16
N PHE A 449 -7.99 22.78 3.63
CA PHE A 449 -8.15 21.53 4.38
C PHE A 449 -7.63 20.32 3.58
N GLN A 450 -6.80 19.45 4.18
CA GLN A 450 -6.35 18.19 3.55
C GLN A 450 -7.07 16.97 4.17
N PRO A 451 -8.21 16.52 3.61
CA PRO A 451 -8.97 15.38 4.13
C PRO A 451 -8.31 14.03 3.90
N ARG A 452 -7.31 13.96 3.00
CA ARG A 452 -6.59 12.75 2.66
C ARG A 452 -5.10 13.01 2.39
N GLN A 453 -4.31 11.97 2.57
CA GLN A 453 -2.93 11.88 2.11
C GLN A 453 -2.80 10.64 1.22
N VAL A 454 -1.86 10.67 0.27
CA VAL A 454 -1.73 9.59 -0.72
C VAL A 454 -0.27 9.20 -0.86
N LEU A 455 0.00 7.90 -0.76
CA LEU A 455 1.30 7.34 -1.11
C LEU A 455 1.23 6.79 -2.54
N HIS A 456 1.87 7.49 -3.46
CA HIS A 456 1.93 7.13 -4.86
C HIS A 456 3.38 6.91 -5.29
N VAL A 457 3.72 5.64 -5.55
CA VAL A 457 5.04 5.19 -5.99
C VAL A 457 5.03 5.05 -7.51
N LYS A 458 5.75 5.96 -8.19
CA LYS A 458 5.90 5.98 -9.65
C LYS A 458 7.31 5.56 -10.11
N SER A 459 8.30 5.82 -9.27
CA SER A 459 9.69 5.43 -9.52
C SER A 459 9.92 3.95 -9.23
N LEU A 460 10.67 3.28 -10.11
CA LEU A 460 11.18 1.92 -9.85
C LEU A 460 12.16 1.99 -8.67
N SER A 461 11.97 1.13 -7.68
CA SER A 461 12.66 1.23 -6.38
C SER A 461 12.88 -0.15 -5.76
N GLY A 462 13.71 -0.24 -4.73
CA GLY A 462 13.98 -1.50 -4.03
C GLY A 462 13.00 -1.85 -2.91
N TRP A 463 12.04 -0.96 -2.57
CA TRP A 463 11.24 -1.09 -1.35
C TRP A 463 9.75 -1.34 -1.60
N ALA A 464 9.17 -0.76 -2.66
CA ALA A 464 7.76 -0.98 -3.02
C ALA A 464 7.52 -1.04 -4.54
N PRO A 465 6.59 -1.89 -5.01
CA PRO A 465 6.24 -1.98 -6.42
C PRO A 465 5.63 -0.68 -6.97
N VAL A 466 5.93 -0.39 -8.24
CA VAL A 466 5.42 0.79 -8.95
C VAL A 466 3.93 0.64 -9.28
N CYS A 467 3.18 1.75 -9.21
CA CYS A 467 1.80 1.82 -9.70
C CYS A 467 1.74 1.72 -11.23
N ILE A 468 1.01 0.73 -11.76
CA ILE A 468 0.81 0.54 -13.21
C ILE A 468 -0.54 1.16 -13.65
N GLY A 469 -0.68 2.47 -13.46
CA GLY A 469 -1.88 3.26 -13.78
C GLY A 469 -2.17 4.36 -12.74
N PRO A 470 -3.22 5.17 -12.91
CA PRO A 470 -3.59 6.24 -11.98
C PRO A 470 -4.28 5.66 -10.74
N TYR A 471 -3.51 4.92 -9.97
CA TYR A 471 -3.87 4.50 -8.62
C TYR A 471 -2.69 4.78 -7.69
N SER A 472 -2.92 4.66 -6.40
CA SER A 472 -1.90 4.81 -5.37
C SER A 472 -1.78 3.54 -4.53
N GLN A 473 -0.62 3.34 -3.91
CA GLN A 473 -0.36 2.24 -3.00
C GLN A 473 -1.28 2.35 -1.78
N ALA A 474 -1.57 3.57 -1.33
CA ALA A 474 -2.53 3.80 -0.25
C ALA A 474 -3.15 5.20 -0.27
N ASN A 475 -4.39 5.28 0.20
CA ASN A 475 -5.05 6.52 0.61
C ASN A 475 -5.23 6.54 2.13
N LEU A 476 -4.73 7.58 2.78
CA LEU A 476 -4.95 7.83 4.20
C LEU A 476 -6.05 8.86 4.35
N LEU A 477 -7.10 8.52 5.08
CA LEU A 477 -8.23 9.40 5.36
C LEU A 477 -8.15 9.93 6.79
N SER A 478 -8.95 10.96 7.09
CA SER A 478 -9.11 11.50 8.44
C SER A 478 -7.79 11.91 9.08
N HIS A 479 -7.08 12.86 8.48
CA HIS A 479 -5.80 13.39 8.99
C HIS A 479 -4.69 12.33 9.18
N GLY A 480 -4.73 11.24 8.41
CA GLY A 480 -3.69 10.22 8.48
C GLY A 480 -3.99 9.05 9.41
N HIS A 481 -5.24 8.89 9.87
CA HIS A 481 -5.58 7.86 10.87
C HIS A 481 -6.02 6.52 10.27
N LEU A 482 -6.68 6.51 9.11
CA LEU A 482 -7.19 5.29 8.49
C LEU A 482 -6.61 5.12 7.08
N ALA A 483 -5.85 4.06 6.86
CA ALA A 483 -5.20 3.74 5.60
C ALA A 483 -5.98 2.66 4.83
N PHE A 484 -6.26 2.94 3.56
CA PHE A 484 -6.77 1.98 2.58
C PHE A 484 -5.70 1.69 1.54
N LEU A 485 -5.12 0.49 1.58
CA LEU A 485 -4.10 0.07 0.63
C LEU A 485 -4.74 -0.41 -0.68
N ALA A 486 -4.01 -0.24 -1.78
CA ALA A 486 -4.28 -0.96 -3.02
C ALA A 486 -3.98 -2.45 -2.85
N GLY A 487 -4.58 -3.27 -3.71
CA GLY A 487 -4.27 -4.70 -3.76
C GLY A 487 -2.78 -4.95 -3.98
N GLN A 488 -2.17 -5.72 -3.09
CA GLN A 488 -0.75 -6.08 -3.17
C GLN A 488 -0.62 -7.53 -3.63
N ILE A 489 0.03 -7.71 -4.78
CA ILE A 489 0.49 -9.02 -5.30
C ILE A 489 1.99 -9.17 -5.02
N GLY A 490 2.51 -10.40 -5.09
CA GLY A 490 3.89 -10.74 -4.75
C GLY A 490 4.93 -10.32 -5.80
N LEU A 491 4.96 -9.05 -6.18
CA LEU A 491 5.98 -8.49 -7.06
C LEU A 491 7.26 -8.17 -6.28
N ASP A 492 8.40 -8.56 -6.82
CA ASP A 492 9.69 -7.97 -6.45
C ASP A 492 9.70 -6.48 -6.86
N PRO A 493 9.86 -5.52 -5.93
CA PRO A 493 9.79 -4.09 -6.22
C PRO A 493 10.77 -3.61 -7.28
N ALA A 494 11.99 -4.15 -7.28
CA ALA A 494 13.09 -3.66 -8.11
C ALA A 494 12.96 -4.13 -9.56
N THR A 495 12.46 -5.35 -9.76
CA THR A 495 12.34 -6.00 -11.07
C THR A 495 10.92 -5.98 -11.62
N MET A 496 9.91 -5.77 -10.78
CA MET A 496 8.48 -5.88 -11.11
C MET A 496 8.10 -7.26 -11.65
N VAL A 497 8.81 -8.31 -11.23
CA VAL A 497 8.54 -9.71 -11.57
C VAL A 497 7.79 -10.38 -10.42
N LEU A 498 6.81 -11.24 -10.72
CA LEU A 498 6.12 -12.02 -9.70
C LEU A 498 7.08 -13.06 -9.11
N VAL A 499 7.21 -13.03 -7.79
CA VAL A 499 7.89 -14.06 -7.02
C VAL A 499 7.07 -15.35 -7.08
N LYS A 500 7.74 -16.49 -7.21
CA LYS A 500 7.15 -17.83 -7.24
C LYS A 500 8.01 -18.76 -6.38
N PRO A 501 7.47 -19.88 -5.84
CA PRO A 501 6.09 -20.36 -5.93
C PRO A 501 5.11 -19.56 -5.03
N ARG A 502 3.84 -20.01 -4.94
CA ARG A 502 2.73 -19.32 -4.24
C ARG A 502 3.10 -18.83 -2.84
N ASP A 503 3.78 -19.62 -2.03
CA ASP A 503 4.09 -19.25 -0.63
C ASP A 503 5.07 -18.07 -0.57
N LEU A 504 6.09 -18.08 -1.43
CA LEU A 504 7.02 -16.95 -1.56
C LEU A 504 6.31 -15.72 -2.15
N GLU A 505 5.36 -15.93 -3.05
CA GLU A 505 4.53 -14.85 -3.58
C GLU A 505 3.67 -14.20 -2.48
N ALA A 506 3.05 -15.02 -1.62
CA ALA A 506 2.26 -14.56 -0.47
C ALA A 506 3.11 -13.75 0.51
N PHE A 507 4.30 -14.28 0.83
CA PHE A 507 5.26 -13.59 1.67
C PHE A 507 5.70 -12.25 1.06
N GLN A 508 6.05 -12.23 -0.23
CA GLN A 508 6.42 -10.99 -0.92
C GLN A 508 5.27 -9.97 -0.92
N ALA A 509 4.03 -10.42 -1.11
CA ALA A 509 2.87 -9.54 -1.10
C ALA A 509 2.65 -8.91 0.30
N LEU A 510 2.78 -9.71 1.37
CA LEU A 510 2.74 -9.22 2.76
C LEU A 510 3.91 -8.28 3.07
N TYR A 511 5.11 -8.59 2.62
CA TYR A 511 6.27 -7.70 2.73
C TYR A 511 6.00 -6.37 2.04
N ASN A 512 5.44 -6.37 0.83
CA ASN A 512 5.04 -5.16 0.12
C ASN A 512 3.99 -4.36 0.93
N CYS A 513 2.99 -5.02 1.52
CA CYS A 513 2.05 -4.37 2.44
C CYS A 513 2.76 -3.71 3.62
N ALA A 514 3.68 -4.41 4.28
CA ALA A 514 4.44 -3.90 5.42
C ALA A 514 5.27 -2.67 5.05
N GLN A 515 5.99 -2.71 3.92
CA GLN A 515 6.79 -1.57 3.46
C GLN A 515 5.91 -0.34 3.15
N VAL A 516 4.76 -0.56 2.50
CA VAL A 516 3.76 0.50 2.28
C VAL A 516 3.26 1.06 3.60
N LEU A 517 2.92 0.22 4.58
CA LEU A 517 2.48 0.65 5.91
C LEU A 517 3.56 1.43 6.66
N HIS A 518 4.82 0.98 6.63
CA HIS A 518 5.94 1.68 7.26
C HIS A 518 6.15 3.09 6.69
N ALA A 519 6.06 3.24 5.37
CA ALA A 519 6.10 4.55 4.70
C ALA A 519 4.96 5.49 5.14
N LEU A 520 3.89 4.92 5.69
CA LEU A 520 2.69 5.62 6.17
C LEU A 520 2.63 5.76 7.69
N ARG A 521 3.72 5.44 8.41
CA ARG A 521 3.75 5.38 9.88
C ARG A 521 2.65 4.44 10.41
N ALA A 522 2.55 3.26 9.82
CA ALA A 522 1.72 2.14 10.21
C ALA A 522 2.57 0.85 10.16
N SER A 523 2.03 -0.27 10.61
CA SER A 523 2.72 -1.58 10.53
C SER A 523 1.71 -2.71 10.41
N LEU A 524 2.15 -3.96 10.23
CA LEU A 524 1.20 -5.08 10.17
C LEU A 524 0.42 -5.23 11.49
N ARG A 525 0.97 -4.81 12.63
CA ARG A 525 0.27 -4.77 13.92
C ARG A 525 -0.92 -3.82 13.98
N THR A 526 -0.97 -2.82 13.09
CA THR A 526 -2.06 -1.84 13.05
C THR A 526 -3.14 -2.18 12.01
N VAL A 527 -3.01 -3.34 11.34
CA VAL A 527 -3.99 -3.83 10.38
C VAL A 527 -5.28 -4.20 11.11
N LEU A 528 -6.40 -3.74 10.57
CA LEU A 528 -7.74 -4.05 11.07
C LEU A 528 -8.38 -5.18 10.28
N MET A 529 -8.19 -5.18 8.96
CA MET A 529 -8.88 -6.11 8.09
C MET A 529 -8.05 -6.37 6.84
N VAL A 530 -8.09 -7.63 6.40
CA VAL A 530 -7.41 -8.10 5.20
C VAL A 530 -8.39 -8.94 4.37
N VAL A 531 -8.70 -8.51 3.14
CA VAL A 531 -9.29 -9.42 2.15
C VAL A 531 -8.16 -10.10 1.40
N VAL A 532 -8.16 -11.42 1.40
CA VAL A 532 -7.14 -12.23 0.74
C VAL A 532 -7.80 -12.90 -0.46
N TYR A 533 -7.54 -12.38 -1.65
CA TYR A 533 -8.00 -13.03 -2.87
C TYR A 533 -7.00 -14.11 -3.27
N VAL A 534 -7.47 -15.33 -3.45
CA VAL A 534 -6.64 -16.49 -3.77
C VAL A 534 -7.08 -17.06 -5.11
N HIS A 535 -6.14 -17.26 -6.02
CA HIS A 535 -6.41 -17.94 -7.29
C HIS A 535 -6.76 -19.42 -7.05
N VAL A 536 -7.91 -19.85 -7.57
CA VAL A 536 -8.37 -21.24 -7.49
C VAL A 536 -8.36 -21.86 -8.89
N ASP A 537 -7.61 -22.96 -9.06
CA ASP A 537 -7.55 -23.69 -10.32
C ASP A 537 -8.67 -24.77 -10.42
N GLN A 538 -8.72 -25.49 -11.55
CA GLN A 538 -9.70 -26.55 -11.79
C GLN A 538 -9.38 -27.87 -11.07
N ASN A 539 -8.18 -28.03 -10.51
CA ASN A 539 -7.69 -29.28 -9.91
C ASN A 539 -7.90 -29.35 -8.40
N GLY A 540 -8.34 -28.26 -7.77
CA GLY A 540 -8.64 -28.21 -6.36
C GLY A 540 -7.60 -27.41 -5.57
N TYR A 541 -7.99 -27.12 -4.34
CA TYR A 541 -7.42 -26.09 -3.48
C TYR A 541 -6.32 -26.64 -2.55
N GLU A 542 -5.31 -25.81 -2.27
CA GLU A 542 -4.39 -25.96 -1.13
C GLU A 542 -4.73 -24.86 -0.11
N SER A 543 -4.87 -25.23 1.16
CA SER A 543 -5.30 -24.34 2.24
C SER A 543 -4.38 -23.14 2.43
N PHE A 544 -4.95 -21.92 2.37
CA PHE A 544 -4.35 -20.72 2.94
C PHE A 544 -5.25 -20.24 4.08
N SER A 545 -4.82 -20.45 5.32
CA SER A 545 -5.47 -19.89 6.51
C SER A 545 -4.36 -19.38 7.41
N PRO A 546 -4.21 -18.06 7.57
CA PRO A 546 -3.26 -17.56 8.56
C PRO A 546 -3.79 -17.93 9.95
N ASP A 547 -3.12 -18.85 10.62
CA ASP A 547 -3.37 -19.08 12.05
C ASP A 547 -3.05 -17.77 12.80
N PRO A 548 -3.87 -17.30 13.76
CA PRO A 548 -3.54 -16.13 14.57
C PRO A 548 -2.14 -16.19 15.20
N SER A 549 -1.60 -17.37 15.47
CA SER A 549 -0.21 -17.58 15.90
C SER A 549 0.80 -17.25 14.79
N GLU A 550 0.55 -17.68 13.56
CA GLU A 550 1.36 -17.32 12.38
C GLU A 550 1.31 -15.81 12.11
N TRP A 551 0.18 -15.14 12.36
CA TRP A 551 0.10 -13.69 12.22
C TRP A 551 0.99 -12.95 13.21
N GLU A 552 1.08 -13.41 14.46
CA GLU A 552 1.99 -12.81 15.43
C GLU A 552 3.45 -13.04 15.00
N ASP A 553 3.77 -14.19 14.41
CA ASP A 553 5.09 -14.45 13.85
C ASP A 553 5.38 -13.54 12.66
N VAL A 554 4.42 -13.33 11.76
CA VAL A 554 4.49 -12.33 10.68
C VAL A 554 4.68 -10.92 11.25
N CYS A 555 4.03 -10.56 12.35
CA CYS A 555 4.23 -9.28 13.02
C CYS A 555 5.59 -9.16 13.74
N ARG A 556 6.21 -10.26 14.15
CA ARG A 556 7.59 -10.27 14.64
C ARG A 556 8.58 -10.10 13.50
N LEU A 557 8.32 -10.73 12.35
CA LEU A 557 9.07 -10.49 11.11
C LEU A 557 8.94 -9.04 10.66
N ASP A 558 7.75 -8.46 10.77
CA ASP A 558 7.47 -7.06 10.50
C ASP A 558 8.30 -6.12 11.38
N ALA A 559 8.52 -6.43 12.66
CA ALA A 559 9.44 -5.64 13.50
C ALA A 559 10.90 -5.72 13.02
N GLY A 560 11.29 -6.84 12.40
CA GLY A 560 12.57 -6.97 11.70
C GLY A 560 12.61 -6.23 10.35
N TRP A 561 11.48 -6.11 9.67
CA TRP A 561 11.34 -5.31 8.43
C TRP A 561 11.21 -3.80 8.71
N GLY A 562 10.61 -3.47 9.85
CA GLY A 562 10.39 -2.15 10.41
C GLY A 562 11.62 -1.70 11.18
N ARG A 563 12.65 -1.34 10.41
CA ARG A 563 13.85 -0.56 10.79
C ARG A 563 14.02 -0.19 12.26
N THR A 564 15.22 -0.49 12.77
CA THR A 564 15.92 0.10 13.92
C THR A 564 16.25 1.60 13.75
N GLY A 565 15.37 2.40 13.15
CA GLY A 565 15.72 3.70 12.57
C GLY A 565 14.67 4.81 12.67
N THR A 566 13.53 4.65 13.37
CA THR A 566 12.79 5.83 13.81
C THR A 566 13.48 6.42 15.03
N GLY A 567 14.59 7.12 14.80
CA GLY A 567 14.98 8.18 15.71
C GLY A 567 13.75 9.06 15.93
N ARG A 568 13.44 9.36 17.19
CA ARG A 568 12.51 10.43 17.56
C ARG A 568 12.81 11.62 16.65
N ALA A 569 11.99 11.83 15.61
CA ALA A 569 11.94 13.10 14.93
C ALA A 569 11.35 14.06 15.96
N ALA A 570 12.24 14.72 16.69
CA ALA A 570 11.89 15.86 17.50
C ALA A 570 11.17 16.84 16.57
N THR A 571 9.93 17.13 16.94
CA THR A 571 9.06 18.13 16.37
C THR A 571 9.81 19.46 16.20
N GLY A 572 10.11 19.83 14.96
CA GLY A 572 10.50 21.17 14.54
C GLY A 572 9.35 21.89 13.86
N ASP A 573 8.18 21.92 14.50
CA ASP A 573 7.13 22.89 14.17
C ASP A 573 6.54 23.41 15.48
N LYS A 574 7.29 24.33 16.10
CA LYS A 574 6.72 25.26 17.07
C LYS A 574 6.54 26.57 16.33
N GLY A 575 5.28 26.93 16.13
CA GLY A 575 4.88 28.23 15.64
C GLY A 575 5.67 29.34 16.34
N VAL A 576 6.19 30.23 15.51
CA VAL A 576 6.77 31.50 15.88
C VAL A 576 5.76 32.24 16.76
N ASN A 577 6.05 32.34 18.06
CA ASN A 577 5.48 33.36 18.92
C ASN A 577 6.62 34.17 19.51
N ASP A 578 6.67 35.40 19.03
CA ASP A 578 7.42 36.55 19.50
C ASP A 578 7.15 36.81 20.99
N ALA A 579 8.17 36.78 21.84
CA ALA A 579 8.23 37.49 23.12
C ALA A 579 9.61 37.39 23.81
N SER A 580 10.37 38.48 23.69
CA SER A 580 11.23 39.09 24.72
C SER A 580 12.26 38.23 25.48
N TYR A 581 13.51 38.50 25.12
CA TYR A 581 14.70 38.59 25.99
C TYR A 581 14.43 39.10 27.42
N GLN A 582 14.91 38.35 28.41
CA GLN A 582 15.46 38.73 29.75
C GLN A 582 15.69 37.38 30.47
N GLY A 583 16.90 36.87 30.75
CA GLY A 583 18.05 37.48 31.41
C GLY A 583 18.14 36.94 32.84
N ALA A 584 19.11 36.05 33.14
CA ALA A 584 19.89 36.03 34.40
C ALA A 584 20.63 34.70 34.64
N ASN A 585 21.97 34.83 34.71
CA ASN A 585 22.96 34.02 35.41
C ASN A 585 22.47 33.09 36.54
N ARG A 586 23.11 31.92 36.63
CA ARG A 586 23.85 31.49 37.84
C ARG A 586 24.84 30.36 37.54
N SER A 587 25.91 30.40 38.32
CA SER A 587 27.24 29.84 38.19
C SER A 587 27.45 28.52 38.94
N ASP A 588 28.45 27.77 38.45
CA ASP A 588 29.47 26.98 39.15
C ASP A 588 29.12 25.91 40.21
N GLY A 589 29.85 24.80 40.08
CA GLY A 589 30.17 23.80 41.11
C GLY A 589 29.50 22.45 40.87
N ASP A 590 30.11 21.29 41.11
CA ASP A 590 31.46 20.93 41.54
C ASP A 590 31.56 19.40 41.34
N ASP A 591 32.78 18.88 41.24
CA ASP A 591 33.08 17.45 41.07
C ASP A 591 32.64 16.62 42.29
N SER A 592 32.11 15.42 42.06
CA SER A 592 32.36 14.28 42.95
C SER A 592 31.99 12.94 42.29
N ASP A 593 33.03 12.13 42.07
CA ASP A 593 32.96 10.70 41.80
C ASP A 593 32.33 9.95 42.98
N GLU A 594 31.26 9.19 42.73
CA GLU A 594 30.84 8.09 43.59
C GLU A 594 30.59 6.84 42.73
N GLU A 595 31.54 5.90 42.81
CA GLU A 595 31.33 4.49 42.49
C GLU A 595 30.44 3.88 43.57
N GLN A 596 29.25 3.36 43.21
CA GLN A 596 28.63 2.28 43.97
C GLN A 596 27.64 1.46 43.13
N ASP A 597 28.01 0.19 43.04
CA ASP A 597 27.21 -1.03 43.01
C ASP A 597 26.17 -1.22 41.89
N GLY A 598 26.50 -2.17 41.02
CA GLY A 598 25.59 -2.74 40.03
C GLY A 598 24.43 -3.47 40.69
N GLU A 599 23.25 -2.88 40.56
CA GLU A 599 22.01 -3.64 40.44
C GLU A 599 21.84 -3.96 38.95
N GLU A 600 21.83 -5.26 38.64
CA GLU A 600 21.34 -5.75 37.37
C GLU A 600 19.87 -5.30 37.27
N ASP A 601 19.62 -4.23 36.51
CA ASP A 601 18.28 -3.87 36.06
C ASP A 601 17.77 -5.05 35.24
N GLU A 602 17.05 -5.96 35.91
CA GLU A 602 16.10 -6.86 35.26
C GLU A 602 15.22 -5.96 34.41
N ALA A 603 15.48 -5.96 33.10
CA ALA A 603 14.63 -5.37 32.10
C ALA A 603 13.24 -5.93 32.38
N ASN A 604 12.39 -5.10 32.98
CA ASN A 604 11.00 -5.37 33.22
C ASN A 604 10.43 -5.68 31.84
N GLU A 605 10.28 -6.98 31.53
CA GLU A 605 9.55 -7.49 30.37
C GLU A 605 8.12 -6.99 30.55
N GLY A 606 7.90 -5.74 30.15
CA GLY A 606 6.61 -5.10 30.15
C GLY A 606 5.70 -6.00 29.35
N GLN A 607 4.70 -6.56 30.03
CA GLN A 607 3.66 -7.41 29.47
C GLN A 607 3.33 -6.92 28.06
N CYS A 608 3.78 -7.68 27.06
CA CYS A 608 3.52 -7.37 25.66
C CYS A 608 2.00 -7.55 25.48
N GLN A 609 1.25 -6.45 25.52
CA GLN A 609 -0.18 -6.49 25.23
C GLN A 609 -0.33 -7.07 23.82
N SER A 610 -0.94 -8.26 23.72
CA SER A 610 -1.15 -8.97 22.46
C SER A 610 -1.79 -8.03 21.44
N SER A 611 -1.13 -7.79 20.31
CA SER A 611 -1.70 -6.98 19.23
C SER A 611 -2.96 -7.69 18.71
N PRO A 612 -4.07 -6.99 18.47
CA PRO A 612 -5.27 -7.63 17.96
C PRO A 612 -4.99 -8.18 16.55
N CYS A 613 -5.03 -9.51 16.39
CA CYS A 613 -4.94 -10.15 15.08
C CYS A 613 -6.10 -9.67 14.18
N PRO A 614 -5.86 -9.28 12.92
CA PRO A 614 -6.86 -8.66 12.06
C PRO A 614 -7.95 -9.65 11.65
N ILE A 615 -9.04 -9.11 11.11
CA ILE A 615 -10.06 -9.92 10.44
C ILE A 615 -9.52 -10.36 9.09
N PHE A 616 -9.40 -11.68 8.89
CA PHE A 616 -9.01 -12.26 7.61
C PHE A 616 -10.23 -12.70 6.80
N LEU A 617 -10.27 -12.29 5.54
CA LEU A 617 -11.35 -12.63 4.62
C LEU A 617 -10.78 -13.33 3.39
N PRO A 618 -10.44 -14.63 3.48
CA PRO A 618 -9.98 -15.40 2.33
C PRO A 618 -11.13 -15.69 1.37
N VAL A 619 -10.93 -15.35 0.10
CA VAL A 619 -11.91 -15.45 -0.98
C VAL A 619 -11.25 -16.06 -2.21
N GLY A 620 -11.82 -17.16 -2.73
CA GLY A 620 -11.34 -17.80 -3.93
C GLY A 620 -11.85 -17.13 -5.20
N VAL A 621 -10.94 -16.76 -6.10
CA VAL A 621 -11.25 -16.08 -7.37
C VAL A 621 -10.68 -16.84 -8.57
N PRO A 622 -11.27 -16.69 -9.77
CA PRO A 622 -10.79 -17.39 -10.96
C PRO A 622 -9.36 -17.01 -11.34
N ASN A 623 -8.98 -15.73 -11.31
CA ASN A 623 -7.64 -15.25 -11.65
C ASN A 623 -7.35 -13.91 -10.98
N LEU A 624 -6.06 -13.57 -10.90
CA LEU A 624 -5.55 -12.30 -10.39
C LEU A 624 -4.63 -11.63 -11.43
N PRO A 625 -4.34 -10.33 -11.28
CA PRO A 625 -3.48 -9.60 -12.20
C PRO A 625 -2.13 -10.30 -12.39
N ARG A 626 -1.64 -10.30 -13.64
CA ARG A 626 -0.36 -10.92 -14.03
C ARG A 626 -0.23 -12.42 -13.74
N GLY A 627 -1.33 -13.13 -13.44
CA GLY A 627 -1.25 -14.54 -13.03
C GLY A 627 -0.70 -14.71 -11.62
N ALA A 628 -0.93 -13.72 -10.75
CA ALA A 628 -0.66 -13.83 -9.34
C ALA A 628 -1.47 -14.99 -8.72
N ALA A 629 -0.89 -15.65 -7.73
CA ALA A 629 -1.58 -16.67 -6.94
C ALA A 629 -2.40 -16.06 -5.80
N ILE A 630 -2.00 -14.88 -5.32
CA ILE A 630 -2.60 -14.23 -4.14
C ILE A 630 -2.52 -12.70 -4.24
N GLU A 631 -3.55 -12.02 -3.75
CA GLU A 631 -3.61 -10.56 -3.60
C GLU A 631 -4.14 -10.19 -2.21
N PHE A 632 -3.44 -9.28 -1.52
CA PHE A 632 -3.84 -8.75 -0.21
C PHE A 632 -4.44 -7.34 -0.35
N GLU A 633 -5.68 -7.17 0.09
CA GLU A 633 -6.36 -5.87 0.23
C GLU A 633 -6.42 -5.51 1.72
N VAL A 634 -5.70 -4.47 2.14
CA VAL A 634 -5.45 -4.16 3.55
C VAL A 634 -6.09 -2.84 3.97
N VAL A 635 -6.71 -2.85 5.15
CA VAL A 635 -7.16 -1.64 5.87
C VAL A 635 -6.47 -1.60 7.23
N ALA A 636 -5.83 -0.47 7.55
CA ALA A 636 -5.02 -0.31 8.75
C ALA A 636 -5.17 1.06 9.42
N LEU A 637 -4.80 1.15 10.70
CA LEU A 637 -4.64 2.42 11.42
C LEU A 637 -3.20 2.93 11.35
N SER A 638 -2.99 4.23 11.50
CA SER A 638 -1.62 4.73 11.80
C SER A 638 -1.21 4.37 13.23
N THR A 639 0.10 4.18 13.45
CA THR A 639 0.66 3.83 14.76
C THR A 639 0.38 4.88 15.82
N ALA A 640 0.42 6.17 15.47
CA ALA A 640 0.08 7.25 16.39
C ALA A 640 -1.35 7.13 16.94
N PHE A 641 -2.29 6.64 16.13
CA PHE A 641 -3.66 6.43 16.57
C PHE A 641 -3.82 5.10 17.33
N ALA A 642 -3.18 4.03 16.85
CA ALA A 642 -3.23 2.71 17.47
C ALA A 642 -2.66 2.69 18.90
N GLN A 643 -1.61 3.50 19.18
CA GLN A 643 -1.04 3.62 20.53
C GLN A 643 -1.97 4.31 21.53
N VAL A 644 -2.80 5.25 21.06
CA VAL A 644 -3.72 6.01 21.93
C VAL A 644 -4.99 5.19 22.22
N LYS A 645 -5.40 4.29 21.31
CA LYS A 645 -6.63 3.51 21.42
C LYS A 645 -6.41 2.09 20.92
N SER A 646 -6.34 1.13 21.85
CA SER A 646 -6.23 -0.28 21.51
C SER A 646 -7.52 -0.77 20.81
N PRO A 647 -7.41 -1.41 19.63
CA PRO A 647 -8.53 -2.11 19.02
C PRO A 647 -8.89 -3.35 19.85
N THR A 648 -10.18 -3.66 19.96
CA THR A 648 -10.65 -4.88 20.63
C THR A 648 -11.24 -5.83 19.60
N ARG A 649 -10.70 -7.05 19.48
CA ARG A 649 -11.28 -8.12 18.68
C ARG A 649 -12.30 -8.91 19.50
N ARG A 650 -13.46 -9.21 18.91
CA ARG A 650 -14.46 -10.14 19.45
C ARG A 650 -14.85 -11.12 18.36
N ALA A 651 -14.91 -12.40 18.69
CA ALA A 651 -15.36 -13.46 17.81
C ALA A 651 -16.39 -14.34 18.52
N GLU A 652 -17.44 -14.75 17.83
CA GLU A 652 -18.49 -15.64 18.35
C GLU A 652 -18.95 -16.64 17.30
N GLN A 653 -19.40 -17.80 17.77
CA GLN A 653 -19.96 -18.88 16.94
C GLN A 653 -21.23 -19.43 17.60
N GLY A 654 -22.27 -19.68 16.80
CA GLY A 654 -23.53 -20.22 17.31
C GLY A 654 -24.47 -20.79 16.25
N ARG A 655 -25.52 -21.48 16.70
CA ARG A 655 -26.67 -21.87 15.87
C ARG A 655 -27.77 -20.81 15.97
N LEU A 656 -28.57 -20.66 14.90
CA LEU A 656 -29.65 -19.67 14.89
C LEU A 656 -30.80 -19.98 15.87
N GLU A 657 -30.94 -21.23 16.32
CA GLU A 657 -32.02 -21.65 17.23
C GLU A 657 -31.75 -21.27 18.68
N ASP A 658 -30.49 -21.35 19.13
CA ASP A 658 -30.07 -20.98 20.50
C ASP A 658 -30.38 -19.51 20.83
N ILE A 659 -30.52 -18.69 19.79
CA ILE A 659 -30.81 -17.26 19.85
C ILE A 659 -32.28 -16.95 20.09
N LEU A 660 -33.19 -17.84 19.66
CA LEU A 660 -34.63 -17.66 19.89
C LEU A 660 -35.00 -17.96 21.35
N GLU A 661 -34.10 -18.58 22.11
CA GLU A 661 -34.32 -18.99 23.50
C GLU A 661 -33.66 -18.09 24.56
N GLU A 662 -32.79 -17.13 24.18
CA GLU A 662 -32.28 -16.12 25.13
C GLU A 662 -33.39 -15.15 25.58
N LYS A 663 -34.08 -15.56 26.65
CA LYS A 663 -35.21 -14.87 27.29
C LYS A 663 -34.84 -13.76 28.27
N ASP A 664 -33.57 -13.40 28.43
CA ASP A 664 -33.13 -12.41 29.42
C ASP A 664 -32.51 -11.16 28.77
N MET A 665 -33.32 -10.38 28.05
CA MET A 665 -32.97 -9.01 27.68
C MET A 665 -34.20 -8.12 27.87
N GLY A 666 -34.11 -7.18 28.81
CA GLY A 666 -35.21 -6.32 29.27
C GLY A 666 -36.06 -5.73 28.15
N GLU A 667 -37.37 -5.73 28.39
CA GLU A 667 -38.44 -5.37 27.46
C GLU A 667 -38.16 -4.06 26.69
N CYS A 668 -37.75 -4.21 25.43
CA CYS A 668 -37.95 -3.20 24.40
C CYS A 668 -39.16 -3.68 23.57
N PRO A 669 -40.21 -2.86 23.36
CA PRO A 669 -41.42 -3.34 22.70
C PRO A 669 -41.09 -3.82 21.29
N LEU A 670 -41.19 -5.13 21.07
CA LEU A 670 -41.20 -5.73 19.75
C LEU A 670 -42.32 -5.05 18.95
N PRO A 671 -42.08 -4.56 17.71
CA PRO A 671 -43.18 -4.34 16.79
C PRO A 671 -43.91 -5.68 16.63
N LEU A 672 -45.24 -5.65 16.61
CA LEU A 672 -46.13 -6.79 16.39
C LEU A 672 -45.58 -7.76 15.33
N PRO A 673 -45.82 -9.09 15.46
CA PRO A 673 -45.40 -10.06 14.46
C PRO A 673 -45.86 -9.60 13.06
N PHE A 674 -44.89 -9.24 12.23
CA PHE A 674 -45.15 -8.61 10.95
C PHE A 674 -45.73 -9.65 9.98
N GLN A 675 -46.96 -9.43 9.52
CA GLN A 675 -47.53 -10.21 8.44
C GLN A 675 -46.76 -9.87 7.15
N PRO A 676 -46.25 -10.87 6.40
CA PRO A 676 -45.56 -10.60 5.15
C PRO A 676 -46.49 -9.84 4.18
N PRO A 677 -45.96 -8.98 3.29
CA PRO A 677 -46.75 -8.23 2.33
C PRO A 677 -47.68 -9.15 1.51
N ALA A 678 -48.88 -8.68 1.14
CA ALA A 678 -49.90 -9.48 0.44
C ALA A 678 -49.40 -10.13 -0.88
N THR A 679 -48.34 -9.60 -1.49
CA THR A 679 -47.63 -10.19 -2.63
C THR A 679 -46.98 -11.54 -2.31
N PHE A 680 -46.64 -11.81 -1.06
CA PHE A 680 -45.97 -13.03 -0.60
C PHE A 680 -46.94 -14.23 -0.47
N ALA A 681 -48.19 -13.98 -0.08
CA ALA A 681 -49.24 -15.01 -0.06
C ALA A 681 -49.54 -15.57 -1.47
N ALA A 682 -49.29 -14.78 -2.50
CA ALA A 682 -49.46 -15.18 -3.90
C ALA A 682 -48.25 -15.98 -4.47
N LEU A 683 -47.06 -15.85 -3.88
CA LEU A 683 -45.87 -16.64 -4.26
C LEU A 683 -45.79 -17.97 -3.49
N ALA A 684 -46.19 -17.98 -2.22
CA ALA A 684 -46.29 -19.19 -1.41
C ALA A 684 -47.41 -20.15 -1.87
N SER A 685 -48.40 -19.68 -2.62
CA SER A 685 -49.55 -20.48 -3.08
C SER A 685 -49.27 -21.34 -4.32
N LYS A 686 -48.06 -21.29 -4.90
CA LYS A 686 -47.63 -22.20 -5.97
C LYS A 686 -46.85 -23.39 -5.41
N ASN A 687 -47.56 -24.35 -4.80
CA ASN A 687 -47.17 -25.75 -4.56
C ASN A 687 -45.65 -26.06 -4.47
N MET A 688 -44.93 -25.42 -3.53
CA MET A 688 -43.71 -26.01 -2.98
C MET A 688 -43.99 -26.37 -1.52
N PRO A 689 -43.76 -27.62 -1.09
CA PRO A 689 -43.85 -27.94 0.32
C PRO A 689 -42.81 -27.07 1.05
N LEU A 690 -43.27 -26.25 2.01
CA LEU A 690 -42.38 -25.64 2.99
C LEU A 690 -41.74 -26.78 3.78
N MET A 691 -40.55 -27.23 3.37
CA MET A 691 -39.74 -28.06 4.25
C MET A 691 -39.43 -27.27 5.52
N SER A 692 -39.55 -27.96 6.65
CA SER A 692 -39.11 -27.52 7.97
C SER A 692 -37.66 -27.08 7.91
N ARG A 693 -37.46 -25.76 7.99
CA ARG A 693 -36.26 -24.98 8.37
C ARG A 693 -34.89 -25.61 8.03
N PRO A 694 -34.12 -25.05 7.07
CA PRO A 694 -32.67 -25.24 7.12
C PRO A 694 -32.15 -24.56 8.40
N LEU A 695 -31.54 -25.37 9.28
CA LEU A 695 -30.68 -24.88 10.34
C LEU A 695 -29.51 -24.14 9.67
N LEU A 696 -29.31 -22.88 10.05
CA LEU A 696 -28.16 -22.09 9.63
C LEU A 696 -27.27 -21.89 10.85
N SER A 697 -25.96 -22.11 10.68
CA SER A 697 -24.97 -21.73 11.68
C SER A 697 -24.18 -20.53 11.18
N TYR A 698 -23.57 -19.78 12.09
CA TYR A 698 -22.84 -18.57 11.74
C TYR A 698 -21.57 -18.45 12.58
N THR A 699 -20.57 -17.77 11.99
CA THR A 699 -19.42 -17.24 12.72
C THR A 699 -19.31 -15.76 12.41
N TRP A 700 -18.94 -14.95 13.39
CA TRP A 700 -18.61 -13.56 13.12
C TRP A 700 -17.42 -13.12 13.93
N GLU A 701 -16.71 -12.18 13.33
CA GLU A 701 -15.60 -11.48 13.94
C GLU A 701 -15.81 -9.99 13.77
N ALA A 702 -15.52 -9.24 14.81
CA ALA A 702 -15.52 -7.79 14.74
C ALA A 702 -14.29 -7.24 15.43
N ILE A 703 -13.75 -6.18 14.84
CA ILE A 703 -12.74 -5.34 15.46
C ILE A 703 -13.36 -3.99 15.70
N PHE A 704 -13.40 -3.64 16.98
CA PHE A 704 -13.98 -2.40 17.45
C PHE A 704 -12.86 -1.41 17.76
N VAL A 705 -12.95 -0.22 17.18
CA VAL A 705 -12.09 0.91 17.52
C VAL A 705 -12.98 1.95 18.19
N PRO A 706 -12.90 2.08 19.54
CA PRO A 706 -13.87 2.84 20.31
C PRO A 706 -14.17 4.22 19.71
N TYR A 707 -15.46 4.44 19.45
CA TYR A 707 -16.05 5.72 19.02
C TYR A 707 -15.68 6.23 17.62
N VAL A 708 -14.98 5.43 16.80
CA VAL A 708 -14.35 5.93 15.56
C VAL A 708 -14.68 5.04 14.35
N PHE A 709 -14.39 3.73 14.44
CA PHE A 709 -14.56 2.77 13.33
C PHE A 709 -14.89 1.39 13.86
N ASN A 710 -15.75 0.65 13.17
CA ASN A 710 -15.93 -0.77 13.46
C ASN A 710 -15.93 -1.56 12.15
N PHE A 711 -15.07 -2.57 12.10
CA PHE A 711 -15.02 -3.53 11.01
C PHE A 711 -15.64 -4.83 11.50
N VAL A 712 -16.56 -5.37 10.71
CA VAL A 712 -17.28 -6.58 11.05
C VAL A 712 -17.21 -7.54 9.86
N SER A 713 -16.79 -8.77 10.10
CA SER A 713 -16.94 -9.90 9.19
C SER A 713 -17.96 -10.88 9.76
N LEU A 714 -18.90 -11.32 8.93
CA LEU A 714 -19.95 -12.26 9.31
C LEU A 714 -20.02 -13.34 8.23
N SER A 715 -19.78 -14.59 8.61
CA SER A 715 -19.83 -15.77 7.75
C SER A 715 -21.05 -16.63 8.11
N LEU A 716 -21.84 -17.03 7.10
CA LEU A 716 -23.03 -17.87 7.27
C LEU A 716 -22.80 -19.24 6.64
N TYR A 717 -23.02 -20.31 7.42
CA TYR A 717 -22.84 -21.70 7.01
C TYR A 717 -24.20 -22.40 6.89
N LEU A 718 -24.33 -23.26 5.89
CA LEU A 718 -25.40 -24.27 5.85
C LEU A 718 -25.09 -25.35 6.90
N ASP A 719 -26.08 -25.83 7.66
CA ASP A 719 -25.86 -26.97 8.56
C ASP A 719 -25.92 -28.29 7.76
N ASP A 720 -24.99 -29.21 8.04
CA ASP A 720 -24.82 -30.48 7.31
C ASP A 720 -25.92 -31.51 7.63
N ASP A 721 -26.76 -31.28 8.66
CA ASP A 721 -27.88 -32.13 9.05
C ASP A 721 -29.02 -32.20 8.00
N LEU A 722 -28.78 -31.67 6.80
CA LEU A 722 -29.64 -31.79 5.62
C LEU A 722 -29.47 -33.14 4.89
N ASP A 723 -28.54 -33.98 5.35
CA ASP A 723 -28.36 -35.37 4.91
C ASP A 723 -29.42 -36.32 5.53
N GLY A 724 -30.66 -35.83 5.64
CA GLY A 724 -31.83 -36.64 5.87
C GLY A 724 -32.02 -37.58 4.68
N ARG A 725 -31.34 -38.73 4.72
CA ARG A 725 -31.61 -39.89 3.88
C ARG A 725 -33.09 -40.23 4.02
N ASN A 726 -33.94 -39.62 3.18
CA ASN A 726 -35.19 -40.25 2.82
C ASN A 726 -34.81 -41.60 2.20
N GLU A 727 -35.34 -42.69 2.74
CA GLU A 727 -35.16 -44.07 2.23
C GLU A 727 -35.76 -44.28 0.81
N GLY A 728 -35.81 -43.25 -0.01
CA GLY A 728 -36.45 -43.22 -1.32
C GLY A 728 -35.72 -42.34 -2.33
N GLY A 729 -34.40 -42.46 -2.47
CA GLY A 729 -33.67 -42.25 -3.73
C GLY A 729 -33.89 -40.94 -4.54
N GLN A 730 -34.34 -39.85 -3.93
CA GLN A 730 -34.46 -38.54 -4.60
C GLN A 730 -33.67 -37.48 -3.83
N ASN A 731 -32.46 -37.17 -4.31
CA ASN A 731 -31.73 -35.95 -3.93
C ASN A 731 -32.50 -34.72 -4.46
N GLU A 732 -33.43 -34.20 -3.65
CA GLU A 732 -33.97 -32.85 -3.80
C GLU A 732 -32.95 -31.85 -3.23
N THR A 733 -32.31 -31.09 -4.11
CA THR A 733 -31.45 -29.96 -3.73
C THR A 733 -32.30 -28.94 -2.98
N LEU A 734 -31.99 -28.66 -1.70
CA LEU A 734 -32.70 -27.64 -0.93
C LEU A 734 -32.52 -26.27 -1.58
N LEU A 735 -33.62 -25.65 -2.02
CA LEU A 735 -33.64 -24.23 -2.36
C LEU A 735 -33.51 -23.43 -1.05
N LEU A 736 -32.42 -22.68 -0.91
CA LEU A 736 -32.23 -21.72 0.18
C LEU A 736 -33.40 -20.71 0.21
N ASN A 737 -34.07 -20.57 1.36
CA ASN A 737 -35.06 -19.52 1.56
C ASN A 737 -34.33 -18.19 1.78
N TYR A 738 -34.19 -17.40 0.71
CA TYR A 738 -33.51 -16.09 0.72
C TYR A 738 -34.01 -15.15 1.81
N THR A 739 -35.31 -15.18 2.11
CA THR A 739 -35.92 -14.37 3.16
C THR A 739 -35.37 -14.77 4.53
N HIS A 740 -35.29 -16.07 4.82
CA HIS A 740 -34.73 -16.55 6.08
C HIS A 740 -33.25 -16.14 6.22
N VAL A 741 -32.44 -16.35 5.17
CA VAL A 741 -31.02 -15.95 5.16
C VAL A 741 -30.86 -14.45 5.40
N ALA A 742 -31.64 -13.62 4.70
CA ALA A 742 -31.58 -12.17 4.82
C ALA A 742 -31.98 -11.67 6.21
N TYR A 743 -33.07 -12.18 6.79
CA TYR A 743 -33.49 -11.78 8.14
C TYR A 743 -32.52 -12.26 9.21
N ALA A 744 -31.98 -13.48 9.08
CA ALA A 744 -30.94 -13.99 9.96
C ALA A 744 -29.69 -13.09 9.93
N LEU A 745 -29.21 -12.75 8.72
CA LEU A 745 -28.10 -11.83 8.51
C LEU A 745 -28.34 -10.48 9.18
N VAL A 746 -29.48 -9.84 8.91
CA VAL A 746 -29.80 -8.52 9.46
C VAL A 746 -29.95 -8.56 10.99
N ASP A 747 -30.50 -9.63 11.56
CA ASP A 747 -30.63 -9.75 13.00
C ASP A 747 -29.26 -9.92 13.70
N GLN A 748 -28.33 -10.68 13.10
CA GLN A 748 -26.96 -10.75 13.60
C GLN A 748 -26.27 -9.38 13.52
N LEU A 749 -26.38 -8.70 12.38
CA LEU A 749 -25.84 -7.35 12.24
C LEU A 749 -26.43 -6.41 13.29
N ARG A 750 -27.74 -6.49 13.58
CA ARG A 750 -28.37 -5.70 14.65
C ARG A 750 -27.71 -5.94 16.02
N LYS A 751 -27.43 -7.19 16.37
CA LYS A 751 -26.77 -7.54 17.64
C LYS A 751 -25.34 -7.01 17.69
N ILE A 752 -24.57 -7.22 16.63
CA ILE A 752 -23.19 -6.74 16.52
C ILE A 752 -23.15 -5.21 16.63
N LEU A 753 -24.03 -4.49 15.93
CA LEU A 753 -24.12 -3.03 16.02
C LEU A 753 -24.48 -2.55 17.43
N ARG A 754 -25.38 -3.23 18.13
CA ARG A 754 -25.71 -2.90 19.54
C ARG A 754 -24.51 -3.07 20.46
N VAL A 755 -23.78 -4.18 20.33
CA VAL A 755 -22.53 -4.43 21.07
C VAL A 755 -21.48 -3.37 20.75
N ALA A 756 -21.41 -2.94 19.49
CA ALA A 756 -20.47 -1.93 19.02
C ALA A 756 -20.88 -0.48 19.37
N HIS A 757 -22.04 -0.28 20.01
CA HIS A 757 -22.67 1.03 20.20
C HIS A 757 -22.81 1.84 18.90
N LEU A 758 -23.12 1.14 17.80
CA LEU A 758 -23.38 1.73 16.49
C LEU A 758 -24.86 1.75 16.13
N THR A 759 -25.22 2.72 15.30
CA THR A 759 -26.52 2.78 14.64
C THR A 759 -26.43 2.28 13.21
N TRP A 760 -27.58 1.95 12.64
CA TRP A 760 -27.70 1.53 11.25
C TRP A 760 -27.24 2.60 10.24
N GLN A 761 -27.37 3.88 10.59
CA GLN A 761 -26.90 5.01 9.78
C GLN A 761 -25.37 5.08 9.69
N GLN A 762 -24.65 4.38 10.58
CA GLN A 762 -23.20 4.35 10.59
C GLN A 762 -22.60 3.27 9.68
N LEU A 763 -23.42 2.43 9.05
CA LEU A 763 -22.94 1.50 8.04
C LEU A 763 -22.67 2.23 6.72
N SER A 764 -21.43 2.14 6.27
CA SER A 764 -20.99 2.78 5.04
C SER A 764 -21.14 1.85 3.83
N HIS A 765 -20.77 0.57 3.97
CA HIS A 765 -20.75 -0.41 2.88
C HIS A 765 -20.88 -1.84 3.42
N LEU A 766 -21.61 -2.66 2.67
CA LEU A 766 -21.76 -4.10 2.88
C LEU A 766 -21.39 -4.85 1.59
N ARG A 767 -20.30 -5.62 1.62
CA ARG A 767 -19.88 -6.52 0.53
C ARG A 767 -20.30 -7.95 0.85
N VAL A 768 -21.16 -8.53 0.02
CA VAL A 768 -21.64 -9.91 0.13
C VAL A 768 -20.89 -10.78 -0.88
N PHE A 769 -20.01 -11.65 -0.39
CA PHE A 769 -19.36 -12.69 -1.18
C PHE A 769 -20.20 -13.96 -1.14
N TYR A 770 -20.45 -14.59 -2.28
CA TYR A 770 -21.30 -15.78 -2.35
C TYR A 770 -20.87 -16.72 -3.46
N ILE A 771 -21.06 -18.02 -3.24
CA ILE A 771 -20.78 -19.04 -4.26
C ILE A 771 -21.97 -19.11 -5.21
N ALA A 772 -21.72 -18.83 -6.48
CA ALA A 772 -22.81 -18.73 -7.46
C ALA A 772 -23.55 -20.06 -7.67
N THR A 773 -22.89 -21.21 -7.57
CA THR A 773 -23.60 -22.48 -7.71
C THR A 773 -24.57 -22.78 -6.57
N CYS A 774 -24.50 -22.05 -5.45
CA CYS A 774 -25.32 -22.29 -4.25
C CYS A 774 -26.61 -21.46 -4.20
N LEU A 775 -26.78 -20.44 -5.05
CA LEU A 775 -28.02 -19.67 -5.14
C LEU A 775 -28.71 -19.95 -6.48
N ASP A 776 -30.04 -19.87 -6.55
CA ASP A 776 -30.79 -19.94 -7.82
C ASP A 776 -30.98 -18.55 -8.45
N ASN A 777 -31.07 -17.49 -7.63
CA ASN A 777 -31.35 -16.12 -8.07
C ASN A 777 -30.82 -15.06 -7.09
N GLU A 778 -29.73 -14.39 -7.46
CA GLU A 778 -29.15 -13.27 -6.69
C GLU A 778 -30.13 -12.11 -6.49
N ALA A 779 -31.00 -11.81 -7.47
CA ALA A 779 -31.98 -10.73 -7.32
C ALA A 779 -32.95 -10.98 -6.16
N MET A 780 -33.29 -12.24 -5.88
CA MET A 780 -34.11 -12.59 -4.71
C MET A 780 -33.37 -12.40 -3.40
N LEU A 781 -32.07 -12.71 -3.34
CA LEU A 781 -31.23 -12.41 -2.18
C LEU A 781 -31.14 -10.89 -1.95
N ARG A 782 -30.96 -10.11 -3.02
CA ARG A 782 -30.93 -8.63 -2.97
C ARG A 782 -32.24 -8.06 -2.43
N GLU A 783 -33.37 -8.50 -2.99
CA GLU A 783 -34.71 -8.05 -2.57
C GLU A 783 -35.01 -8.46 -1.13
N ALA A 784 -34.66 -9.70 -0.74
CA ALA A 784 -34.82 -10.18 0.62
C ALA A 784 -33.98 -9.37 1.61
N LEU A 785 -32.71 -9.09 1.28
CA LEU A 785 -31.84 -8.27 2.14
C LEU A 785 -32.35 -6.83 2.23
N ALA A 786 -32.80 -6.24 1.12
CA ALA A 786 -33.38 -4.91 1.11
C ALA A 786 -34.66 -4.82 1.95
N ALA A 787 -35.49 -5.86 1.97
CA ALA A 787 -36.70 -5.93 2.78
C ALA A 787 -36.41 -6.21 4.27
N ALA A 788 -35.32 -6.91 4.58
CA ALA A 788 -34.92 -7.21 5.94
C ALA A 788 -34.27 -6.00 6.65
N LEU A 789 -33.52 -5.16 5.91
CA LEU A 789 -32.87 -3.98 6.45
C LEU A 789 -33.90 -2.94 6.95
N PRO A 790 -33.65 -2.30 8.11
CA PRO A 790 -34.53 -1.26 8.60
C PRO A 790 -34.44 0.00 7.73
N SER A 791 -35.42 0.89 7.84
CA SER A 791 -35.52 2.11 7.00
C SER A 791 -34.32 3.05 7.16
N ASP A 792 -33.70 3.06 8.33
CA ASP A 792 -32.48 3.81 8.69
C ASP A 792 -31.19 3.00 8.46
N GLY A 793 -31.29 1.75 8.01
CA GLY A 793 -30.19 0.86 7.66
C GLY A 793 -29.98 0.65 6.19
N GLN A 794 -30.43 1.59 5.36
CA GLN A 794 -29.96 1.65 4.00
C GLN A 794 -28.45 1.96 4.01
N CYS A 795 -27.67 1.18 3.28
CA CYS A 795 -26.24 1.38 3.10
C CYS A 795 -25.84 0.98 1.68
N ALA A 796 -24.61 1.34 1.28
CA ALA A 796 -24.05 0.87 0.03
C ALA A 796 -23.89 -0.66 0.08
N ARG A 797 -24.23 -1.35 -1.00
CA ARG A 797 -24.27 -2.82 -1.03
C ARG A 797 -23.73 -3.35 -2.34
N THR A 798 -22.80 -4.28 -2.24
CA THR A 798 -22.25 -5.01 -3.40
C THR A 798 -22.41 -6.49 -3.17
N PHE A 799 -22.84 -7.20 -4.22
CA PHE A 799 -22.91 -8.66 -4.22
C PHE A 799 -21.88 -9.15 -5.23
N LEU A 800 -20.94 -9.97 -4.75
CA LEU A 800 -19.77 -10.43 -5.47
C LEU A 800 -19.81 -11.96 -5.57
N PRO A 801 -20.08 -12.52 -6.77
CA PRO A 801 -20.00 -13.96 -6.96
C PRO A 801 -18.53 -14.37 -6.94
N VAL A 802 -18.20 -15.45 -6.22
CA VAL A 802 -16.82 -15.93 -6.05
C VAL A 802 -16.72 -17.41 -6.40
N SER A 803 -15.51 -17.89 -6.67
CA SER A 803 -15.26 -19.30 -7.00
C SER A 803 -15.39 -20.19 -5.77
N SER A 804 -14.91 -19.72 -4.62
CA SER A 804 -15.01 -20.43 -3.34
C SER A 804 -14.95 -19.46 -2.16
N LEU A 805 -15.46 -19.91 -1.01
CA LEU A 805 -15.34 -19.24 0.27
C LEU A 805 -14.59 -20.16 1.23
N MET A 806 -13.53 -19.68 1.86
CA MET A 806 -12.65 -20.50 2.71
C MET A 806 -12.99 -20.27 4.17
N SER A 807 -13.24 -21.33 4.95
CA SER A 807 -13.48 -21.18 6.39
C SER A 807 -12.16 -20.97 7.15
N GLU A 808 -12.25 -20.29 8.30
CA GLU A 808 -11.13 -20.09 9.25
C GLU A 808 -10.87 -21.34 10.11
N CYS A 809 -11.62 -22.42 9.90
CA CYS A 809 -11.53 -23.60 10.77
C CYS A 809 -10.40 -24.55 10.32
N GLN A 810 -9.60 -24.98 11.30
CA GLN A 810 -8.47 -25.90 11.14
C GLN A 810 -8.81 -27.18 10.36
N GLU A 811 -7.78 -27.74 9.72
CA GLU A 811 -7.80 -29.03 9.01
C GLU A 811 -8.51 -30.11 9.84
N GLY A 812 -9.54 -30.73 9.26
CA GLY A 812 -10.27 -31.86 9.85
C GLY A 812 -11.73 -31.61 10.24
N SER A 813 -12.25 -30.36 10.16
CA SER A 813 -13.67 -30.11 10.38
C SER A 813 -14.49 -30.30 9.09
N LYS A 814 -15.54 -31.13 9.12
CA LYS A 814 -16.49 -31.34 8.01
C LYS A 814 -17.21 -30.06 7.54
N ARG A 815 -17.11 -28.95 8.28
CA ARG A 815 -17.82 -27.68 8.03
C ARG A 815 -17.30 -26.85 6.86
N GLN A 816 -16.18 -27.20 6.23
CA GLN A 816 -15.65 -26.44 5.08
C GLN A 816 -16.60 -26.47 3.86
N ASP A 817 -17.30 -27.59 3.65
CA ASP A 817 -18.12 -27.82 2.44
C ASP A 817 -19.48 -27.09 2.45
N SER A 818 -19.82 -26.38 3.54
CA SER A 818 -21.15 -25.79 3.74
C SER A 818 -21.19 -24.25 3.77
N LEU A 819 -20.03 -23.57 3.67
CA LEU A 819 -19.94 -22.11 3.61
C LEU A 819 -20.32 -21.60 2.22
N PHE A 820 -21.44 -20.87 2.11
CA PHE A 820 -21.96 -20.40 0.82
C PHE A 820 -22.09 -18.89 0.72
N LEU A 821 -22.05 -18.17 1.85
CA LEU A 821 -22.20 -16.72 1.92
C LEU A 821 -21.34 -16.13 3.04
N ARG A 822 -20.62 -15.05 2.71
CA ARG A 822 -19.80 -14.29 3.64
C ARG A 822 -20.03 -12.80 3.42
N VAL A 823 -20.11 -12.04 4.50
CA VAL A 823 -20.42 -10.61 4.47
C VAL A 823 -19.32 -9.84 5.17
N GLN A 824 -18.74 -8.89 4.44
CA GLN A 824 -17.90 -7.86 5.00
C GLN A 824 -18.72 -6.59 5.22
N VAL A 825 -18.64 -6.04 6.42
CA VAL A 825 -19.34 -4.83 6.81
C VAL A 825 -18.34 -3.79 7.26
N ILE A 826 -18.42 -2.62 6.64
CA ILE A 826 -17.60 -1.46 6.93
C ILE A 826 -18.50 -0.37 7.53
N ALA A 827 -18.29 -0.05 8.81
CA ALA A 827 -18.96 1.05 9.49
C ALA A 827 -17.96 2.16 9.82
N LEU A 828 -18.16 3.35 9.24
CA LEU A 828 -17.22 4.47 9.35
C LEU A 828 -17.90 5.69 9.98
N ASP A 829 -17.24 6.38 10.91
CA ASP A 829 -17.70 7.67 11.42
C ASP A 829 -16.58 8.72 11.24
N LEU A 830 -16.40 9.19 9.99
CA LEU A 830 -15.30 10.11 9.66
C LEU A 830 -15.46 11.51 10.30
N GLU A 831 -16.65 11.89 10.75
CA GLU A 831 -16.88 13.22 11.34
C GLU A 831 -16.33 13.31 12.76
N LYS A 832 -16.35 12.21 13.53
CA LYS A 832 -15.75 12.14 14.87
C LYS A 832 -14.22 12.20 14.88
N LEU A 833 -13.56 12.04 13.73
CA LEU A 833 -12.10 12.14 13.59
C LEU A 833 -11.58 13.57 13.39
N ARG A 834 -12.46 14.56 13.31
CA ARG A 834 -12.07 15.96 13.08
C ARG A 834 -11.70 16.73 14.33
N THR A 835 -12.01 16.23 15.53
CA THR A 835 -11.86 17.02 16.75
C THR A 835 -10.47 16.79 17.38
N GLU A 836 -9.60 17.79 17.32
CA GLU A 836 -8.36 17.88 18.11
C GLU A 836 -8.63 17.63 19.62
N ALA A 837 -9.84 17.97 20.08
CA ALA A 837 -10.32 17.71 21.44
C ALA A 837 -10.30 16.22 21.84
N TRP A 838 -10.33 15.27 20.89
CA TRP A 838 -10.32 13.83 21.17
C TRP A 838 -8.92 13.24 21.41
N VAL A 839 -7.86 13.91 20.93
CA VAL A 839 -6.47 13.54 21.21
C VAL A 839 -6.05 14.04 22.59
N HIS A 840 -6.67 15.11 23.08
CA HIS A 840 -6.40 15.70 24.39
C HIS A 840 -7.38 15.28 25.50
N SER A 841 -8.44 14.52 25.20
CA SER A 841 -9.39 14.03 26.19
C SER A 841 -8.98 12.67 26.78
N VAL A 842 -7.72 12.52 27.16
CA VAL A 842 -7.34 11.57 28.21
C VAL A 842 -7.66 12.30 29.52
N PRO A 843 -8.51 11.77 30.42
CA PRO A 843 -8.59 12.35 31.75
C PRO A 843 -7.19 12.20 32.35
N ASP A 844 -6.56 13.32 32.71
CA ASP A 844 -5.42 13.31 33.63
C ASP A 844 -5.82 12.42 34.81
N GLY A 845 -5.28 11.20 34.83
CA GLY A 845 -5.32 10.35 36.00
C GLY A 845 -4.53 11.07 37.07
N GLY A 846 -5.24 11.80 37.93
CA GLY A 846 -4.65 12.58 39.00
C GLY A 846 -3.91 11.69 39.99
N MET A 847 -2.69 12.12 40.30
CA MET A 847 -1.78 11.72 41.40
C MET A 847 -1.41 10.25 41.53
#